data_AF-A0A1M7NG08-F1
#
_entry.id   AF-A0A1M7NG08-F1
#
_cell.length_a   1.000
_cell.length_b   1.000
_cell.length_c   1.000
_cell.angle_alpha   90.00
_cell.angle_beta   90.00
_cell.angle_gamma   90.00
#
_symmetry.space_group_name_H-M   'P 1'
#
loop_
_entity.id
_entity.type
_entity.pdbx_description
1 polymer ?
#
loop_
_entity_poly.entity_id
_entity_poly.type
_entity_poly.pdbx_seq_one_letter_code
_entity_poly.pdbx_strand_id
1 'polypeptide(L)'
;MKYSDIVTLRSMRPAYNIQEEGHDEWKTFIANDQFNEILNCMIKAVRNNDADNHKSLWIAGTYGTGKSHAGAVLKHLFCDPVEDIREYVEEEYKKDKYDKLRSAILNVRMQKRLFPINMYGQQSIAHEEDLSLQLQKEIKSALNAAGLDIVVQTDFDTLVQHIDEQPVIWQSLIDNNIILSSVAPDLKKLKQLLMAGNSEVLDRVRNAQRIAGIDIRLQGNNIQKWIFEVQDKIKEKGYDGLLIIWDEFTEIMTSSIANPLIHQLQEINEAMMNPENNSYFLLISHPSAILTLEEQKREKTKGRYHYKSYNMEPVSAFKIMSKKFKVVDDEAYRLRKDRFFSLHSDLLDVFSETSANTEETIDNIKNLFPLHPSTANLATYYAREAGSSSRSVFEFLASDTVREFLDDEDNFANERTITCDLLWDYVQEYFESDTTRFGAVTERYNSHHLAVEAAGENYLKVFKGILLLNALNNIANSDTVTPSIENIESLFVGTEVEQELNDILEFLNDKSIIQRQPNGNYSILFTALPGEEIQKIKEELMSSNYLYTDQVIKFGDSARLSFDKNFKQINRPLSYQFFSKQGNEYTLLSKIENTQRDAKGYEIYLAILVAKTQSEMFELKDIAERNCNEERFKNTVFVVMEAYLTDKNYERFIEYQANAQCAQRHGLANQQKTYAKNASDMITEWTTRMKGSNVTFYLRGDSMTISGSKMSSTINMTIAPSIFEAGPESLEIVRSKSSVTYWKKASVKATVDAILSFNTKQDILASPSCGGQARHVEFLLQDSVDDNLEWKSDIDPNHPLKKVCDYVDEWLSGRHTNKNQTFNLGEKLIGLTEPPYGLFQSYASMAMVAFAMRKYINQIFDTNGKQRTAQHLVDDVVEMFKAWESGKTSQKLNFMFESKEAGKLCKHLISMFSLKKLKGYSDISSLKDARWAIQHEYAKDKGYPLWALKYSSSEYNTDKMKQLVDDVIKVVSDPESMKNPQLLNNTISGYEEQKIEWGNLLIEKNGGNYKEGFDNFMKGVEIVNLQDSEISEAMDYLQGHLEGEVGLWKELDVREKLKDWRISQQPTGAGSFGGPNPGGGYVLTSTGEGGFIGVREEPVDISSKRNELAGKIKMIPSNEIKEIISEIIEKENGFILDVLLKYVQ
;
A
#
# COMPACT_ATOMS: atom_id res chain seq x y z
N MET A 1 35.87 -11.20 -52.25
CA MET A 1 34.40 -11.15 -52.35
C MET A 1 33.95 -10.33 -51.16
N LYS A 2 33.03 -9.39 -51.39
CA LYS A 2 32.55 -8.41 -50.42
C LYS A 2 31.08 -8.69 -50.11
N TYR A 3 30.55 -8.15 -49.02
CA TYR A 3 29.11 -8.23 -48.78
C TYR A 3 28.33 -7.46 -49.85
N SER A 4 28.86 -6.34 -50.36
CA SER A 4 28.25 -5.57 -51.45
C SER A 4 28.10 -6.33 -52.77
N ASP A 5 28.89 -7.39 -52.98
CA ASP A 5 28.73 -8.29 -54.14
C ASP A 5 27.44 -9.14 -54.05
N ILE A 6 26.88 -9.34 -52.84
CA ILE A 6 25.73 -10.22 -52.60
C ILE A 6 24.51 -9.48 -52.03
N VAL A 7 24.70 -8.37 -51.32
CA VAL A 7 23.63 -7.57 -50.70
C VAL A 7 24.02 -6.09 -50.64
N THR A 8 23.13 -5.22 -51.09
CA THR A 8 23.34 -3.76 -51.17
C THR A 8 22.19 -3.00 -50.47
N LEU A 9 22.28 -1.67 -50.39
CA LEU A 9 21.28 -0.85 -49.70
C LEU A 9 20.46 0.00 -50.69
N ARG A 10 19.12 0.04 -50.53
CA ARG A 10 18.23 0.92 -51.33
C ARG A 10 18.39 2.41 -50.93
N SER A 11 18.28 3.33 -51.91
CA SER A 11 18.28 4.80 -51.69
C SER A 11 16.88 5.34 -51.37
N MET A 12 16.73 6.18 -50.34
CA MET A 12 15.45 6.84 -49.96
C MET A 12 15.66 8.28 -49.45
N ARG A 13 14.69 9.19 -49.69
CA ARG A 13 14.70 10.57 -49.17
C ARG A 13 14.01 10.71 -47.80
N PRO A 14 14.39 11.68 -46.96
CA PRO A 14 13.86 11.84 -45.60
C PRO A 14 12.44 12.42 -45.49
N ALA A 15 11.97 13.17 -46.49
CA ALA A 15 10.63 13.76 -46.54
C ALA A 15 10.09 13.71 -47.97
N TYR A 16 8.84 13.26 -48.12
CA TYR A 16 8.20 13.07 -49.42
C TYR A 16 7.27 14.24 -49.72
N ASN A 17 7.57 15.01 -50.76
CA ASN A 17 6.69 16.06 -51.28
C ASN A 17 6.19 15.63 -52.66
N ILE A 18 4.87 15.50 -52.82
CA ILE A 18 4.22 15.05 -54.07
C ILE A 18 4.51 16.01 -55.24
N GLN A 19 4.81 17.29 -54.97
CA GLN A 19 5.12 18.29 -56.00
C GLN A 19 6.59 18.28 -56.45
N GLU A 20 7.51 17.81 -55.61
CA GLU A 20 8.97 17.82 -55.86
C GLU A 20 9.56 16.41 -56.00
N GLU A 21 8.69 15.44 -56.28
CA GLU A 21 8.97 14.02 -56.48
C GLU A 21 9.95 13.76 -57.64
N GLY A 22 11.02 13.01 -57.38
CA GLY A 22 11.99 12.55 -58.39
C GLY A 22 11.54 11.30 -59.16
N HIS A 23 12.24 10.98 -60.25
CA HIS A 23 11.95 9.81 -61.08
C HIS A 23 12.05 8.50 -60.26
N ASP A 24 11.03 7.65 -60.32
CA ASP A 24 10.88 6.38 -59.58
C ASP A 24 10.88 6.46 -58.04
N GLU A 25 10.93 7.65 -57.43
CA GLU A 25 10.99 7.77 -55.95
C GLU A 25 9.76 7.15 -55.27
N TRP A 26 8.59 7.19 -55.91
CA TRP A 26 7.35 6.61 -55.39
C TRP A 26 7.43 5.07 -55.23
N LYS A 27 8.20 4.38 -56.08
CA LYS A 27 8.35 2.91 -56.05
C LYS A 27 9.05 2.41 -54.78
N THR A 28 9.68 3.30 -54.01
CA THR A 28 10.30 2.98 -52.72
C THR A 28 9.29 2.81 -51.58
N PHE A 29 8.01 3.13 -51.81
CA PHE A 29 6.96 2.97 -50.82
C PHE A 29 6.73 1.50 -50.44
N ILE A 30 6.55 1.24 -49.15
CA ILE A 30 6.28 -0.10 -48.63
C ILE A 30 4.81 -0.20 -48.25
N ALA A 31 4.05 -1.01 -48.99
CA ALA A 31 2.63 -1.24 -48.72
C ALA A 31 2.42 -2.02 -47.42
N ASN A 32 1.71 -1.42 -46.46
CA ASN A 32 1.22 -2.07 -45.24
C ASN A 32 -0.28 -2.39 -45.34
N ASP A 33 -0.85 -3.05 -44.33
CA ASP A 33 -2.26 -3.48 -44.38
C ASP A 33 -3.22 -2.28 -44.35
N GLN A 34 -2.88 -1.20 -43.62
CA GLN A 34 -3.61 0.06 -43.67
C GLN A 34 -3.64 0.68 -45.08
N PHE A 35 -2.51 0.69 -45.80
CA PHE A 35 -2.45 1.16 -47.17
C PHE A 35 -3.25 0.25 -48.11
N ASN A 36 -3.18 -1.07 -47.92
CA ASN A 36 -3.94 -2.03 -48.72
C ASN A 36 -5.46 -1.83 -48.56
N GLU A 37 -5.93 -1.45 -47.37
CA GLU A 37 -7.32 -1.04 -47.19
C GLU A 37 -7.68 0.24 -47.95
N ILE A 38 -6.83 1.27 -47.87
CA ILE A 38 -7.04 2.54 -48.59
C ILE A 38 -7.06 2.29 -50.10
N LEU A 39 -6.10 1.50 -50.59
CA LEU A 39 -6.02 1.08 -51.98
C LEU A 39 -7.28 0.33 -52.40
N ASN A 40 -7.78 -0.59 -51.59
CA ASN A 40 -9.03 -1.30 -51.85
C ASN A 40 -10.25 -0.36 -51.89
N CYS A 41 -10.32 0.66 -51.02
CA CYS A 41 -11.34 1.69 -51.07
C CYS A 41 -11.26 2.49 -52.39
N MET A 42 -10.07 2.90 -52.82
CA MET A 42 -9.86 3.61 -54.08
C MET A 42 -10.24 2.74 -55.29
N ILE A 43 -9.85 1.46 -55.30
CA ILE A 43 -10.26 0.49 -56.34
C ILE A 43 -11.78 0.42 -56.44
N LYS A 44 -12.49 0.32 -55.31
CA LYS A 44 -13.97 0.27 -55.30
C LYS A 44 -14.59 1.58 -55.79
N ALA A 45 -14.05 2.73 -55.36
CA ALA A 45 -14.53 4.04 -55.75
C ALA A 45 -14.37 4.30 -57.26
N VAL A 46 -13.21 3.95 -57.83
CA VAL A 46 -12.90 4.09 -59.26
C VAL A 46 -13.67 3.07 -60.10
N ARG A 47 -13.80 1.83 -59.63
CA ARG A 47 -14.59 0.80 -60.33
C ARG A 47 -16.03 1.27 -60.56
N ASN A 48 -16.62 1.99 -59.59
CA ASN A 48 -17.94 2.62 -59.70
C ASN A 48 -19.05 1.61 -60.07
N ASN A 49 -19.08 0.48 -59.36
CA ASN A 49 -20.12 -0.55 -59.49
C ASN A 49 -21.15 -0.51 -58.33
N ASP A 50 -20.91 0.34 -57.33
CA ASP A 50 -21.70 0.43 -56.10
C ASP A 50 -21.74 1.90 -55.66
N ALA A 51 -22.95 2.46 -55.60
CA ALA A 51 -23.20 3.86 -55.29
C ALA A 51 -22.70 4.25 -53.88
N ASP A 52 -22.74 3.34 -52.91
CA ASP A 52 -22.29 3.63 -51.54
C ASP A 52 -20.76 3.72 -51.44
N ASN A 53 -20.04 3.08 -52.36
CA ASN A 53 -18.59 3.03 -52.40
C ASN A 53 -17.98 4.06 -53.37
N HIS A 54 -18.78 4.74 -54.19
CA HIS A 54 -18.34 5.75 -55.14
C HIS A 54 -18.18 7.12 -54.44
N LYS A 55 -17.11 7.28 -53.67
CA LYS A 55 -16.81 8.48 -52.86
C LYS A 55 -15.33 8.88 -52.97
N SER A 56 -15.05 10.16 -52.80
CA SER A 56 -13.67 10.68 -52.64
C SER A 56 -13.01 10.16 -51.36
N LEU A 57 -11.68 10.18 -51.31
CA LEU A 57 -10.88 9.68 -50.19
C LEU A 57 -10.35 10.83 -49.32
N TRP A 58 -10.33 10.60 -48.00
CA TRP A 58 -9.66 11.49 -47.04
C TRP A 58 -8.78 10.66 -46.10
N ILE A 59 -7.47 10.84 -46.21
CA ILE A 59 -6.44 10.19 -45.40
C ILE A 59 -6.01 11.13 -44.27
N ALA A 60 -6.14 10.69 -43.01
CA ALA A 60 -5.76 11.48 -41.84
C ALA A 60 -4.72 10.77 -40.97
N GLY A 61 -3.54 11.37 -40.77
CA GLY A 61 -2.41 10.74 -40.07
C GLY A 61 -1.43 11.73 -39.44
N THR A 62 -0.74 11.33 -38.36
CA THR A 62 0.24 12.19 -37.68
C THR A 62 1.44 12.49 -38.59
N TYR A 63 2.23 13.52 -38.25
CA TYR A 63 3.42 13.85 -39.05
C TYR A 63 4.39 12.66 -39.08
N GLY A 64 5.03 12.42 -40.24
CA GLY A 64 5.97 11.32 -40.41
C GLY A 64 5.37 9.93 -40.60
N THR A 65 4.05 9.76 -40.70
CA THR A 65 3.43 8.43 -40.92
C THR A 65 3.48 7.91 -42.36
N GLY A 66 4.04 8.67 -43.31
CA GLY A 66 4.09 8.30 -44.72
C GLY A 66 2.81 8.63 -45.52
N LYS A 67 1.89 9.40 -44.96
CA LYS A 67 0.59 9.79 -45.57
C LYS A 67 0.71 10.39 -46.98
N SER A 68 1.65 11.31 -47.19
CA SER A 68 1.87 11.97 -48.49
C SER A 68 2.50 11.02 -49.52
N HIS A 69 3.40 10.13 -49.09
CA HIS A 69 3.99 9.09 -49.93
C HIS A 69 2.93 8.05 -50.36
N ALA A 70 2.04 7.66 -49.45
CA ALA A 70 0.88 6.83 -49.77
C ALA A 70 -0.04 7.51 -50.81
N GLY A 71 -0.28 8.82 -50.68
CA GLY A 71 -1.02 9.61 -51.65
C GLY A 71 -0.37 9.64 -53.03
N ALA A 72 0.96 9.78 -53.08
CA ALA A 72 1.72 9.71 -54.33
C ALA A 72 1.65 8.33 -55.00
N VAL A 73 1.70 7.24 -54.22
CA VAL A 73 1.55 5.90 -54.78
C VAL A 73 0.14 5.72 -55.37
N LEU A 74 -0.91 6.22 -54.72
CA LEU A 74 -2.26 6.21 -55.29
C LEU A 74 -2.34 7.03 -56.58
N LYS A 75 -1.70 8.21 -56.63
CA LYS A 75 -1.56 9.01 -57.86
C LYS A 75 -0.97 8.16 -58.98
N HIS A 76 0.21 7.58 -58.80
CA HIS A 76 0.85 6.76 -59.83
C HIS A 76 -0.01 5.56 -60.22
N LEU A 77 -0.49 4.78 -59.24
CA LEU A 77 -1.30 3.59 -59.50
C LEU A 77 -2.57 3.87 -60.32
N PHE A 78 -3.20 5.05 -60.19
CA PHE A 78 -4.45 5.38 -60.87
C PHE A 78 -4.33 6.35 -62.06
N CYS A 79 -3.20 7.05 -62.19
CA CYS A 79 -2.98 8.06 -63.23
C CYS A 79 -1.94 7.65 -64.29
N ASP A 80 -0.93 6.86 -63.94
CA ASP A 80 0.18 6.52 -64.84
C ASP A 80 -0.17 5.35 -65.77
N PRO A 81 0.44 5.24 -66.96
CA PRO A 81 0.27 4.09 -67.83
C PRO A 81 0.47 2.74 -67.10
N VAL A 82 -0.28 1.72 -67.52
CA VAL A 82 -0.25 0.39 -66.87
C VAL A 82 1.16 -0.22 -66.85
N GLU A 83 1.96 0.02 -67.90
CA GLU A 83 3.33 -0.51 -67.99
C GLU A 83 4.27 0.08 -66.94
N ASP A 84 4.08 1.35 -66.56
CA ASP A 84 4.96 2.06 -65.63
C ASP A 84 4.72 1.64 -64.16
N ILE A 85 3.53 1.11 -63.86
CA ILE A 85 3.14 0.65 -62.52
C ILE A 85 3.30 -0.87 -62.34
N ARG A 86 3.50 -1.62 -63.43
CA ARG A 86 3.44 -3.09 -63.42
C ARG A 86 4.53 -3.72 -62.56
N GLU A 87 5.77 -3.26 -62.73
CA GLU A 87 6.94 -3.74 -61.99
C GLU A 87 6.70 -3.63 -60.47
N TYR A 88 6.28 -2.46 -60.01
CA TYR A 88 5.97 -2.21 -58.60
C TYR A 88 4.84 -3.12 -58.09
N VAL A 89 3.75 -3.25 -58.85
CA VAL A 89 2.59 -4.07 -58.46
C VAL A 89 2.94 -5.56 -58.40
N GLU A 90 3.77 -6.06 -59.33
CA GLU A 90 4.19 -7.46 -59.36
C GLU A 90 5.24 -7.78 -58.29
N GLU A 91 6.14 -6.85 -57.95
CA GLU A 91 7.12 -7.01 -56.88
C GLU A 91 6.48 -6.92 -55.47
N GLU A 92 5.78 -5.82 -55.17
CA GLU A 92 5.25 -5.59 -53.82
C GLU A 92 4.08 -6.51 -53.47
N TYR A 93 3.27 -6.90 -54.45
CA TYR A 93 2.16 -7.84 -54.26
C TYR A 93 2.47 -9.25 -54.78
N LYS A 94 3.74 -9.69 -54.73
CA LYS A 94 4.19 -11.00 -55.21
C LYS A 94 3.60 -12.20 -54.44
N LYS A 95 3.45 -12.09 -53.12
CA LYS A 95 2.99 -13.19 -52.25
C LYS A 95 1.53 -13.58 -52.57
N ASP A 96 1.22 -14.88 -52.56
CA ASP A 96 -0.10 -15.45 -52.90
C ASP A 96 -1.28 -14.78 -52.16
N LYS A 97 -1.07 -14.36 -50.90
CA LYS A 97 -2.11 -13.67 -50.11
C LYS A 97 -2.62 -12.37 -50.75
N TYR A 98 -1.85 -11.75 -51.64
CA TYR A 98 -2.19 -10.50 -52.30
C TYR A 98 -2.71 -10.65 -53.74
N ASP A 99 -2.86 -11.89 -54.24
CA ASP A 99 -3.28 -12.17 -55.62
C ASP A 99 -4.58 -11.45 -56.02
N LYS A 100 -5.55 -11.39 -55.10
CA LYS A 100 -6.85 -10.71 -55.32
C LYS A 100 -6.68 -9.20 -55.51
N LEU A 101 -5.83 -8.57 -54.69
CA LEU A 101 -5.60 -7.13 -54.73
C LEU A 101 -4.80 -6.76 -55.98
N ARG A 102 -3.72 -7.51 -56.26
CA ARG A 102 -2.90 -7.40 -57.48
C ARG A 102 -3.77 -7.45 -58.74
N SER A 103 -4.63 -8.46 -58.83
CA SER A 103 -5.56 -8.62 -59.97
C SER A 103 -6.60 -7.50 -60.02
N ALA A 104 -7.10 -7.03 -58.88
CA ALA A 104 -8.12 -5.98 -58.84
C ALA A 104 -7.59 -4.63 -59.35
N ILE A 105 -6.35 -4.25 -58.99
CA ILE A 105 -5.70 -3.01 -59.45
C ILE A 105 -5.54 -3.03 -60.97
N LEU A 106 -4.89 -4.07 -61.50
CA LEU A 106 -4.62 -4.19 -62.93
C LEU A 106 -5.93 -4.22 -63.75
N ASN A 107 -6.97 -4.91 -63.25
CA ASN A 107 -8.28 -4.94 -63.91
C ASN A 107 -8.97 -3.57 -63.97
N VAL A 108 -8.92 -2.77 -62.90
CA VAL A 108 -9.47 -1.41 -62.92
C VAL A 108 -8.67 -0.52 -63.86
N ARG A 109 -7.34 -0.65 -63.88
CA ARG A 109 -6.46 0.18 -64.71
C ARG A 109 -6.49 -0.14 -66.20
N MET A 110 -6.88 -1.36 -66.57
CA MET A 110 -7.22 -1.68 -67.96
C MET A 110 -8.49 -0.97 -68.45
N GLN A 111 -9.38 -0.54 -67.55
CA GLN A 111 -10.68 0.02 -67.90
C GLN A 111 -10.76 1.53 -67.71
N LYS A 112 -10.12 2.07 -66.66
CA LYS A 112 -10.23 3.49 -66.29
C LYS A 112 -8.89 4.10 -65.92
N ARG A 113 -8.62 5.33 -66.37
CA ARG A 113 -7.43 6.15 -66.07
C ARG A 113 -7.82 7.56 -65.63
N LEU A 114 -7.28 8.02 -64.51
CA LEU A 114 -7.55 9.36 -63.98
C LEU A 114 -6.45 10.36 -64.34
N PHE A 115 -6.79 11.64 -64.40
CA PHE A 115 -5.84 12.73 -64.63
C PHE A 115 -5.47 13.42 -63.30
N PRO A 116 -4.18 13.50 -62.93
CA PRO A 116 -3.77 13.98 -61.62
C PRO A 116 -3.68 15.51 -61.56
N ILE A 117 -4.18 16.10 -60.47
CA ILE A 117 -4.03 17.53 -60.14
C ILE A 117 -3.51 17.61 -58.71
N ASN A 118 -2.38 18.29 -58.50
CA ASN A 118 -1.73 18.36 -57.19
C ASN A 118 -1.89 19.77 -56.58
N MET A 119 -2.42 19.82 -55.36
CA MET A 119 -2.57 21.02 -54.54
C MET A 119 -1.85 20.82 -53.20
N TYR A 120 -1.40 21.92 -52.59
CA TYR A 120 -0.61 21.88 -51.35
C TYR A 120 -0.98 23.02 -50.40
N GLY A 121 -1.32 22.69 -49.15
CA GLY A 121 -1.59 23.66 -48.08
C GLY A 121 -2.74 24.62 -48.38
N GLN A 122 -2.75 25.78 -47.74
CA GLN A 122 -3.80 26.82 -47.93
C GLN A 122 -3.70 27.57 -49.28
N GLN A 123 -2.51 27.63 -49.89
CA GLN A 123 -2.25 28.42 -51.12
C GLN A 123 -2.78 29.87 -51.01
N SER A 124 -3.20 30.49 -52.13
CA SER A 124 -3.77 31.85 -52.17
C SER A 124 -5.24 31.93 -51.75
N ILE A 125 -5.77 30.95 -51.00
CA ILE A 125 -7.18 30.94 -50.58
C ILE A 125 -7.31 31.74 -49.27
N ALA A 126 -7.67 33.02 -49.38
CA ALA A 126 -7.89 33.91 -48.23
C ALA A 126 -9.39 34.06 -47.87
N HIS A 127 -10.28 33.84 -48.84
CA HIS A 127 -11.73 33.91 -48.69
C HIS A 127 -12.43 32.73 -49.39
N GLU A 128 -13.70 32.48 -49.03
CA GLU A 128 -14.52 31.38 -49.58
C GLU A 128 -14.59 31.40 -51.12
N GLU A 129 -14.75 32.60 -51.69
CA GLU A 129 -14.88 32.84 -53.14
C GLU A 129 -13.58 32.54 -53.93
N ASP A 130 -12.44 32.36 -53.26
CA ASP A 130 -11.14 32.13 -53.90
C ASP A 130 -10.94 30.65 -54.25
N LEU A 131 -11.72 29.73 -53.66
CA LEU A 131 -11.63 28.29 -53.90
C LEU A 131 -11.90 27.91 -55.36
N SER A 132 -12.98 28.45 -55.95
CA SER A 132 -13.36 28.19 -57.35
C SER A 132 -12.21 28.51 -58.30
N LEU A 133 -11.61 29.68 -58.09
CA LEU A 133 -10.55 30.21 -58.92
C LEU A 133 -9.26 29.42 -58.78
N GLN A 134 -8.89 29.08 -57.54
CA GLN A 134 -7.66 28.33 -57.27
C GLN A 134 -7.76 26.91 -57.87
N LEU A 135 -8.92 26.25 -57.78
CA LEU A 135 -9.16 24.98 -58.46
C LEU A 135 -9.06 25.13 -59.99
N GLN A 136 -9.69 26.14 -60.59
CA GLN A 136 -9.60 26.38 -62.03
C GLN A 136 -8.15 26.60 -62.50
N LYS A 137 -7.36 27.35 -61.71
CA LYS A 137 -5.95 27.65 -61.98
C LYS A 137 -5.09 26.39 -61.95
N GLU A 138 -5.17 25.59 -60.89
CA GLU A 138 -4.37 24.37 -60.76
C GLU A 138 -4.75 23.32 -61.81
N ILE A 139 -6.05 23.21 -62.13
CA ILE A 139 -6.53 22.33 -63.20
C ILE A 139 -5.96 22.76 -64.56
N LYS A 140 -6.05 24.06 -64.92
CA LYS A 140 -5.47 24.57 -66.17
C LYS A 140 -3.95 24.41 -66.21
N SER A 141 -3.27 24.66 -65.10
CA SER A 141 -1.82 24.49 -64.98
C SER A 141 -1.40 23.04 -65.27
N ALA A 142 -2.09 22.08 -64.66
CA ALA A 142 -1.86 20.65 -64.87
C ALA A 142 -2.15 20.23 -66.32
N LEU A 143 -3.25 20.69 -66.92
CA LEU A 143 -3.59 20.42 -68.33
C LEU A 143 -2.53 20.96 -69.30
N ASN A 144 -2.08 22.20 -69.08
CA ASN A 144 -1.04 22.83 -69.90
C ASN A 144 0.30 22.10 -69.77
N ALA A 145 0.70 21.72 -68.54
CA ALA A 145 1.92 20.95 -68.30
C ALA A 145 1.90 19.57 -68.98
N ALA A 146 0.73 18.96 -69.08
CA ALA A 146 0.52 17.71 -69.80
C ALA A 146 0.36 17.89 -71.33
N GLY A 147 0.39 19.12 -71.84
CA GLY A 147 0.22 19.44 -73.26
C GLY A 147 -1.22 19.21 -73.78
N LEU A 148 -2.22 19.20 -72.89
CA LEU A 148 -3.62 19.01 -73.25
C LEU A 148 -4.29 20.36 -73.51
N ASP A 149 -4.50 20.69 -74.79
CA ASP A 149 -5.22 21.91 -75.19
C ASP A 149 -6.73 21.69 -75.07
N ILE A 150 -7.32 22.22 -73.99
CA ILE A 150 -8.74 22.13 -73.69
C ILE A 150 -9.30 23.53 -73.49
N VAL A 151 -10.19 23.94 -74.38
CA VAL A 151 -10.85 25.25 -74.29
C VAL A 151 -12.07 25.13 -73.36
N VAL A 152 -11.93 25.59 -72.12
CA VAL A 152 -13.03 25.76 -71.16
C VAL A 152 -12.97 27.19 -70.61
N GLN A 153 -14.08 27.92 -70.66
CA GLN A 153 -14.16 29.30 -70.17
C GLN A 153 -14.03 29.32 -68.64
N THR A 154 -13.17 30.18 -68.10
CA THR A 154 -12.93 30.34 -66.65
C THR A 154 -13.43 31.68 -66.13
N ASP A 155 -13.51 31.82 -64.81
CA ASP A 155 -13.93 33.07 -64.15
C ASP A 155 -13.03 34.26 -64.52
N PHE A 156 -11.74 33.99 -64.80
CA PHE A 156 -10.80 34.96 -65.35
C PHE A 156 -11.21 35.46 -66.74
N ASP A 157 -11.71 34.58 -67.60
CA ASP A 157 -12.14 34.92 -68.96
C ASP A 157 -13.42 35.79 -68.90
N THR A 158 -14.34 35.47 -67.98
CA THR A 158 -15.56 36.25 -67.72
C THR A 158 -15.27 37.63 -67.15
N LEU A 159 -14.27 37.75 -66.27
CA LEU A 159 -13.80 39.05 -65.75
C LEU A 159 -13.18 39.91 -66.86
N VAL A 160 -12.33 39.32 -67.70
CA VAL A 160 -11.73 40.01 -68.86
C VAL A 160 -12.84 40.50 -69.80
N GLN A 161 -13.85 39.67 -70.08
CA GLN A 161 -15.01 40.03 -70.88
C GLN A 161 -15.81 41.18 -70.24
N HIS A 162 -16.03 41.19 -68.92
CA HIS A 162 -16.73 42.29 -68.25
C HIS A 162 -15.92 43.60 -68.29
N ILE A 163 -14.58 43.52 -68.31
CA ILE A 163 -13.73 44.70 -68.51
C ILE A 163 -13.88 45.25 -69.94
N ASP A 164 -14.08 44.39 -70.94
CA ASP A 164 -14.41 44.82 -72.31
C ASP A 164 -15.80 45.46 -72.40
N GLU A 165 -16.79 44.92 -71.70
CA GLU A 165 -18.18 45.39 -71.75
C GLU A 165 -18.41 46.69 -70.97
N GLN A 166 -17.73 46.90 -69.84
CA GLN A 166 -17.94 48.05 -68.94
C GLN A 166 -16.62 48.74 -68.53
N PRO A 167 -15.80 49.24 -69.48
CA PRO A 167 -14.44 49.72 -69.21
C PRO A 167 -14.41 50.93 -68.26
N VAL A 168 -15.45 51.76 -68.23
CA VAL A 168 -15.51 52.97 -67.39
C VAL A 168 -15.52 52.64 -65.90
N ILE A 169 -16.24 51.58 -65.50
CA ILE A 169 -16.32 51.14 -64.10
C ILE A 169 -14.94 50.66 -63.64
N TRP A 170 -14.26 49.88 -64.48
CA TRP A 170 -12.94 49.35 -64.18
C TRP A 170 -11.84 50.42 -64.20
N GLN A 171 -11.92 51.40 -65.09
CA GLN A 171 -10.99 52.53 -65.09
C GLN A 171 -11.15 53.33 -63.80
N SER A 172 -12.39 53.61 -63.38
CA SER A 172 -12.65 54.28 -62.11
C SER A 172 -12.14 53.46 -60.91
N LEU A 173 -12.21 52.13 -60.97
CA LEU A 173 -11.69 51.22 -59.95
C LEU A 173 -10.15 51.26 -59.86
N ILE A 174 -9.46 51.36 -60.99
CA ILE A 174 -8.00 51.53 -61.05
C ILE A 174 -7.61 52.92 -60.52
N ASP A 175 -8.26 53.98 -61.01
CA ASP A 175 -7.91 55.36 -60.66
C ASP A 175 -8.12 55.67 -59.17
N ASN A 176 -9.18 55.10 -58.58
CA ASN A 176 -9.53 55.33 -57.18
C ASN A 176 -8.79 54.40 -56.19
N ASN A 177 -8.07 53.39 -56.68
CA ASN A 177 -7.32 52.47 -55.82
C ASN A 177 -5.82 52.50 -56.14
N ILE A 178 -5.07 53.23 -55.32
CA ILE A 178 -3.62 53.44 -55.44
C ILE A 178 -2.85 52.10 -55.47
N ILE A 179 -3.33 51.09 -54.76
CA ILE A 179 -2.70 49.76 -54.67
C ILE A 179 -2.90 48.98 -55.98
N LEU A 180 -4.10 49.03 -56.57
CA LEU A 180 -4.39 48.38 -57.85
C LEU A 180 -3.67 49.07 -59.01
N SER A 181 -3.70 50.41 -59.06
CA SER A 181 -3.00 51.21 -60.08
C SER A 181 -1.49 50.97 -60.10
N SER A 182 -0.87 50.68 -58.95
CA SER A 182 0.57 50.39 -58.87
C SER A 182 1.02 49.14 -59.65
N VAL A 183 0.12 48.16 -59.85
CA VAL A 183 0.43 46.89 -60.52
C VAL A 183 -0.22 46.81 -61.91
N ALA A 184 -1.41 47.38 -62.06
CA ALA A 184 -2.13 47.48 -63.32
C ALA A 184 -2.55 48.95 -63.54
N PRO A 185 -1.66 49.79 -64.08
CA PRO A 185 -1.90 51.24 -64.21
C PRO A 185 -2.95 51.58 -65.27
N ASP A 186 -3.25 50.66 -66.18
CA ASP A 186 -4.29 50.81 -67.19
C ASP A 186 -5.07 49.50 -67.42
N LEU A 187 -6.24 49.61 -68.06
CA LEU A 187 -7.09 48.47 -68.37
C LEU A 187 -6.42 47.42 -69.26
N LYS A 188 -5.46 47.81 -70.10
CA LYS A 188 -4.76 46.90 -71.01
C LYS A 188 -3.82 45.99 -70.23
N LYS A 189 -3.09 46.53 -69.26
CA LYS A 189 -2.21 45.79 -68.37
C LYS A 189 -3.01 44.92 -67.39
N LEU A 190 -4.14 45.43 -66.89
CA LEU A 190 -5.06 44.64 -66.05
C LEU A 190 -5.57 43.40 -66.80
N LYS A 191 -6.05 43.56 -68.04
CA LYS A 191 -6.49 42.43 -68.89
C LYS A 191 -5.39 41.43 -69.12
N GLN A 192 -4.19 41.88 -69.48
CA GLN A 192 -3.05 40.99 -69.71
C GLN A 192 -2.72 40.15 -68.46
N LEU A 193 -2.78 40.75 -67.27
CA LEU A 193 -2.46 40.06 -66.01
C LEU A 193 -3.57 39.08 -65.58
N LEU A 194 -4.83 39.40 -65.85
CA LEU A 194 -5.96 38.49 -65.60
C LEU A 194 -5.99 37.32 -66.59
N MET A 195 -5.71 37.55 -67.87
CA MET A 195 -5.53 36.47 -68.87
C MET A 195 -4.34 35.56 -68.56
N ALA A 196 -3.32 36.09 -67.87
CA ALA A 196 -2.18 35.31 -67.39
C ALA A 196 -2.45 34.59 -66.05
N GLY A 197 -3.66 34.67 -65.50
CA GLY A 197 -4.06 33.96 -64.27
C GLY A 197 -3.34 34.45 -63.00
N ASN A 198 -2.96 35.73 -62.94
CA ASN A 198 -2.25 36.30 -61.79
C ASN A 198 -3.19 36.51 -60.60
N SER A 199 -3.06 35.65 -59.58
CA SER A 199 -3.89 35.66 -58.37
C SER A 199 -3.65 36.88 -57.47
N GLU A 200 -2.43 37.41 -57.41
CA GLU A 200 -2.11 38.61 -56.62
C GLU A 200 -2.81 39.86 -57.18
N VAL A 201 -2.90 39.94 -58.52
CA VAL A 201 -3.64 41.01 -59.20
C VAL A 201 -5.13 40.88 -58.95
N LEU A 202 -5.66 39.66 -58.93
CA LEU A 202 -7.07 39.42 -58.63
C LEU A 202 -7.44 39.79 -57.18
N ASP A 203 -6.60 39.48 -56.21
CA ASP A 203 -6.81 39.88 -54.80
C ASP A 203 -6.85 41.40 -54.66
N ARG A 204 -5.94 42.10 -55.36
CA ARG A 204 -5.91 43.57 -55.39
C ARG A 204 -7.15 44.15 -56.07
N VAL A 205 -7.64 43.51 -57.14
CA VAL A 205 -8.90 43.86 -57.80
C VAL A 205 -10.09 43.71 -56.84
N ARG A 206 -10.20 42.57 -56.15
CA ARG A 206 -11.30 42.32 -55.20
C ARG A 206 -11.23 43.22 -53.99
N ASN A 207 -10.03 43.50 -53.48
CA ASN A 207 -9.86 44.48 -52.41
C ASN A 207 -10.28 45.88 -52.87
N ALA A 208 -9.92 46.27 -54.10
CA ALA A 208 -10.37 47.53 -54.68
C ALA A 208 -11.89 47.61 -54.85
N GLN A 209 -12.53 46.51 -55.28
CA GLN A 209 -13.99 46.38 -55.37
C GLN A 209 -14.66 46.52 -53.99
N ARG A 210 -14.13 45.84 -52.96
CA ARG A 210 -14.62 45.93 -51.58
C ARG A 210 -14.50 47.34 -51.02
N ILE A 211 -13.37 48.02 -51.23
CA ILE A 211 -13.14 49.40 -50.77
C ILE A 211 -14.07 50.38 -51.50
N ALA A 212 -14.29 50.17 -52.81
CA ALA A 212 -15.18 51.01 -53.61
C ALA A 212 -16.67 50.72 -53.39
N GLY A 213 -17.02 49.63 -52.68
CA GLY A 213 -18.40 49.18 -52.51
C GLY A 213 -19.05 48.69 -53.80
N ILE A 214 -18.25 48.25 -54.78
CA ILE A 214 -18.71 47.79 -56.09
C ILE A 214 -18.68 46.26 -56.10
N ASP A 215 -19.85 45.63 -56.19
CA ASP A 215 -19.99 44.17 -56.35
C ASP A 215 -20.28 43.83 -57.82
N ILE A 216 -19.29 43.27 -58.52
CA ILE A 216 -19.47 42.82 -59.91
C ILE A 216 -19.90 41.36 -59.88
N ARG A 217 -21.21 41.14 -59.91
CA ARG A 217 -21.80 39.80 -59.96
C ARG A 217 -21.62 39.18 -61.34
N LEU A 218 -20.60 38.33 -61.47
CA LEU A 218 -20.40 37.52 -62.67
C LEU A 218 -21.55 36.50 -62.78
N GLN A 219 -22.34 36.58 -63.86
CA GLN A 219 -23.34 35.56 -64.17
C GLN A 219 -22.65 34.34 -64.81
N GLY A 220 -22.17 33.41 -63.98
CA GLY A 220 -21.53 32.16 -64.43
C GLY A 220 -20.70 31.55 -63.30
N ASN A 221 -21.22 30.88 -62.27
CA ASN A 221 -22.05 29.67 -62.14
C ASN A 221 -21.25 28.37 -61.94
N ASN A 222 -21.19 27.97 -60.67
CA ASN A 222 -21.00 26.63 -60.15
C ASN A 222 -19.75 25.88 -60.66
N ILE A 223 -18.63 26.05 -59.95
CA ILE A 223 -17.38 25.29 -60.08
C ILE A 223 -17.61 23.78 -60.27
N GLN A 224 -18.66 23.21 -59.65
CA GLN A 224 -19.09 21.83 -59.85
C GLN A 224 -19.34 21.51 -61.33
N LYS A 225 -20.13 22.33 -62.04
CA LYS A 225 -20.43 22.11 -63.46
C LYS A 225 -19.19 22.24 -64.33
N TRP A 226 -18.32 23.19 -63.99
CA TRP A 226 -17.07 23.43 -64.72
C TRP A 226 -16.12 22.23 -64.60
N ILE A 227 -15.95 21.67 -63.40
CA ILE A 227 -15.12 20.46 -63.17
C ILE A 227 -15.61 19.29 -64.03
N PHE A 228 -16.93 19.10 -64.16
CA PHE A 228 -17.48 18.00 -64.96
C PHE A 228 -17.43 18.28 -66.48
N GLU A 229 -17.51 19.54 -66.91
CA GLU A 229 -17.22 19.90 -68.31
C GLU A 229 -15.76 19.58 -68.69
N VAL A 230 -14.82 19.89 -67.78
CA VAL A 230 -13.40 19.51 -67.95
C VAL A 230 -13.27 17.99 -68.00
N GLN A 231 -13.90 17.27 -67.08
CA GLN A 231 -13.95 15.80 -67.06
C GLN A 231 -14.40 15.22 -68.41
N ASP A 232 -15.50 15.71 -68.96
CA ASP A 232 -16.05 15.17 -70.20
C ASP A 232 -15.14 15.47 -71.41
N LYS A 233 -14.42 16.58 -71.40
CA LYS A 233 -13.43 16.91 -72.44
C LYS A 233 -12.14 16.08 -72.33
N ILE A 234 -11.66 15.75 -71.12
CA ILE A 234 -10.47 14.89 -70.95
C ILE A 234 -10.74 13.41 -71.28
N LYS A 235 -12.01 12.96 -71.24
CA LYS A 235 -12.43 11.62 -71.71
C LYS A 235 -12.02 11.40 -73.17
N GLU A 236 -12.15 12.42 -74.01
CA GLU A 236 -11.72 12.37 -75.41
C GLU A 236 -10.19 12.23 -75.59
N LYS A 237 -9.43 12.48 -74.52
CA LYS A 237 -7.96 12.39 -74.48
C LYS A 237 -7.45 11.16 -73.73
N GLY A 238 -8.33 10.23 -73.36
CA GLY A 238 -7.98 8.96 -72.72
C GLY A 238 -7.92 8.99 -71.19
N TYR A 239 -8.57 9.98 -70.55
CA TYR A 239 -8.73 10.06 -69.09
C TYR A 239 -10.21 10.08 -68.69
N ASP A 240 -10.65 9.16 -67.85
CA ASP A 240 -12.05 9.00 -67.44
C ASP A 240 -12.53 10.09 -66.47
N GLY A 241 -11.61 10.71 -65.75
CA GLY A 241 -11.89 11.86 -64.89
C GLY A 241 -10.69 12.35 -64.08
N LEU A 242 -10.94 13.26 -63.14
CA LEU A 242 -9.90 13.98 -62.41
C LEU A 242 -9.59 13.35 -61.05
N LEU A 243 -8.31 13.29 -60.67
CA LEU A 243 -7.90 12.99 -59.30
C LEU A 243 -7.26 14.25 -58.70
N ILE A 244 -8.02 14.98 -57.88
CA ILE A 244 -7.58 16.21 -57.23
C ILE A 244 -6.97 15.86 -55.87
N ILE A 245 -5.66 15.91 -55.79
CA ILE A 245 -4.86 15.53 -54.63
C ILE A 245 -4.53 16.80 -53.86
N TRP A 246 -4.93 16.86 -52.60
CA TRP A 246 -4.67 18.00 -51.73
C TRP A 246 -3.83 17.56 -50.53
N ASP A 247 -2.53 17.82 -50.61
CA ASP A 247 -1.59 17.55 -49.53
C ASP A 247 -1.54 18.71 -48.52
N GLU A 248 -1.25 18.39 -47.26
CA GLU A 248 -1.32 19.31 -46.11
C GLU A 248 -2.65 20.09 -46.01
N PHE A 249 -3.77 19.41 -46.28
CA PHE A 249 -5.13 19.95 -46.13
C PHE A 249 -5.47 20.38 -44.69
N THR A 250 -4.63 20.01 -43.71
CA THR A 250 -4.69 20.49 -42.32
C THR A 250 -4.74 22.01 -42.24
N GLU A 251 -3.92 22.71 -43.03
CA GLU A 251 -3.80 24.18 -42.96
C GLU A 251 -5.13 24.87 -43.24
N ILE A 252 -5.87 24.37 -44.23
CA ILE A 252 -7.20 24.87 -44.60
C ILE A 252 -8.20 24.64 -43.46
N MET A 253 -8.17 23.46 -42.87
CA MET A 253 -9.06 23.07 -41.77
C MET A 253 -8.81 23.84 -40.47
N THR A 254 -7.60 24.39 -40.29
CA THR A 254 -7.22 25.22 -39.14
C THR A 254 -7.39 26.72 -39.36
N SER A 255 -7.69 27.14 -40.60
CA SER A 255 -7.89 28.55 -40.95
C SER A 255 -9.23 29.10 -40.45
N SER A 256 -9.34 30.43 -40.37
CA SER A 256 -10.59 31.13 -39.99
C SER A 256 -11.75 30.94 -40.99
N ILE A 257 -11.46 30.42 -42.19
CA ILE A 257 -12.39 30.18 -43.30
C ILE A 257 -12.75 28.70 -43.48
N ALA A 258 -12.34 27.82 -42.56
CA ALA A 258 -12.51 26.36 -42.67
C ALA A 258 -13.99 25.94 -42.88
N ASN A 259 -14.91 26.42 -42.04
CA ASN A 259 -16.33 26.03 -42.09
C ASN A 259 -17.01 26.32 -43.44
N PRO A 260 -16.96 27.55 -44.00
CA PRO A 260 -17.54 27.84 -45.30
C PRO A 260 -16.89 27.04 -46.44
N LEU A 261 -15.55 26.93 -46.46
CA LEU A 261 -14.84 26.17 -47.52
C LEU A 261 -15.18 24.68 -47.54
N ILE A 262 -15.30 24.05 -46.36
CA ILE A 262 -15.69 22.64 -46.26
C ILE A 262 -17.08 22.40 -46.83
N HIS A 263 -18.01 23.33 -46.60
CA HIS A 263 -19.37 23.23 -47.14
C HIS A 263 -19.34 23.21 -48.68
N GLN A 264 -18.60 24.13 -49.29
CA GLN A 264 -18.46 24.19 -50.75
C GLN A 264 -17.76 22.95 -51.33
N LEU A 265 -16.71 22.44 -50.67
CA LEU A 265 -16.05 21.19 -51.08
C LEU A 265 -16.98 19.97 -50.96
N GLN A 266 -17.83 19.94 -49.93
CA GLN A 266 -18.81 18.87 -49.77
C GLN A 266 -19.86 18.87 -50.88
N GLU A 267 -20.33 20.03 -51.35
CA GLU A 267 -21.26 20.12 -52.48
C GLU A 267 -20.63 19.59 -53.78
N ILE A 268 -19.36 19.93 -54.04
CA ILE A 268 -18.63 19.39 -55.20
C ILE A 268 -18.45 17.87 -55.05
N ASN A 269 -18.07 17.40 -53.86
CA ASN A 269 -17.85 15.98 -53.60
C ASN A 269 -19.14 15.16 -53.74
N GLU A 270 -20.29 15.65 -53.25
CA GLU A 270 -21.59 14.98 -53.43
C GLU A 270 -21.94 14.84 -54.91
N ALA A 271 -21.58 15.82 -55.73
CA ALA A 271 -21.77 15.72 -57.17
C ALA A 271 -20.81 14.73 -57.84
N MET A 272 -19.59 14.61 -57.34
CA MET A 272 -18.60 13.61 -57.76
C MET A 272 -19.07 12.19 -57.46
N MET A 273 -19.92 11.99 -56.45
CA MET A 273 -20.53 10.69 -56.10
C MET A 273 -21.63 10.23 -57.06
N ASN A 274 -21.99 11.02 -58.08
CA ASN A 274 -22.96 10.56 -59.08
C ASN A 274 -22.29 9.55 -60.05
N PRO A 275 -22.94 8.42 -60.38
CA PRO A 275 -22.33 7.36 -61.19
C PRO A 275 -21.82 7.78 -62.58
N GLU A 276 -22.31 8.89 -63.12
CA GLU A 276 -21.90 9.45 -64.42
C GLU A 276 -20.53 10.16 -64.36
N ASN A 277 -20.07 10.48 -63.14
CA ASN A 277 -18.82 11.16 -62.87
C ASN A 277 -17.72 10.17 -62.44
N ASN A 278 -16.48 10.48 -62.78
CA ASN A 278 -15.30 9.70 -62.36
C ASN A 278 -14.18 10.63 -61.89
N SER A 279 -14.56 11.72 -61.23
CA SER A 279 -13.63 12.66 -60.61
C SER A 279 -13.68 12.53 -59.09
N TYR A 280 -12.54 12.66 -58.42
CA TYR A 280 -12.41 12.39 -56.99
C TYR A 280 -11.46 13.37 -56.32
N PHE A 281 -11.73 13.69 -55.06
CA PHE A 281 -10.75 14.28 -54.16
C PHE A 281 -9.93 13.20 -53.45
N LEU A 282 -8.64 13.49 -53.24
CA LEU A 282 -7.76 12.78 -52.31
C LEU A 282 -7.21 13.80 -51.33
N LEU A 283 -7.85 13.93 -50.18
CA LEU A 283 -7.48 14.88 -49.13
C LEU A 283 -6.52 14.23 -48.13
N ILE A 284 -5.40 14.89 -47.81
CA ILE A 284 -4.38 14.39 -46.88
C ILE A 284 -4.19 15.40 -45.75
N SER A 285 -4.44 15.00 -44.50
CA SER A 285 -4.37 15.92 -43.35
C SER A 285 -3.88 15.26 -42.04
N HIS A 286 -3.66 16.07 -41.01
CA HIS A 286 -3.47 15.61 -39.62
C HIS A 286 -4.82 15.24 -38.99
N PRO A 287 -4.90 14.30 -38.02
CA PRO A 287 -6.16 13.95 -37.34
C PRO A 287 -6.82 15.14 -36.64
N SER A 288 -6.03 16.12 -36.19
CA SER A 288 -6.53 17.35 -35.57
C SER A 288 -7.34 18.23 -36.53
N ALA A 289 -7.15 18.08 -37.85
CA ALA A 289 -7.84 18.87 -38.86
C ALA A 289 -9.36 18.77 -38.71
N ILE A 290 -9.88 17.57 -38.41
CA ILE A 290 -11.32 17.36 -38.27
C ILE A 290 -11.83 17.71 -36.85
N LEU A 291 -10.93 17.88 -35.89
CA LEU A 291 -11.26 18.25 -34.52
C LEU A 291 -11.71 19.71 -34.39
N THR A 292 -11.40 20.55 -35.38
CA THR A 292 -11.87 21.95 -35.45
C THR A 292 -13.37 22.07 -35.71
N LEU A 293 -14.01 21.00 -36.20
CA LEU A 293 -15.46 20.92 -36.42
C LEU A 293 -16.20 20.42 -35.17
N GLU A 294 -17.40 20.95 -34.92
CA GLU A 294 -18.34 20.43 -33.93
C GLU A 294 -18.69 18.96 -34.20
N GLU A 295 -18.91 18.17 -33.15
CA GLU A 295 -19.05 16.70 -33.21
C GLU A 295 -20.11 16.22 -34.21
N GLN A 296 -21.29 16.86 -34.25
CA GLN A 296 -22.34 16.49 -35.21
C GLN A 296 -21.96 16.80 -36.68
N LYS A 297 -21.24 17.90 -36.93
CA LYS A 297 -20.77 18.27 -38.27
C LYS A 297 -19.60 17.40 -38.70
N ARG A 298 -18.74 17.01 -37.75
CA ARG A 298 -17.61 16.11 -37.96
C ARG A 298 -18.05 14.74 -38.49
N GLU A 299 -19.00 14.09 -37.82
CA GLU A 299 -19.46 12.76 -38.26
C GLU A 299 -20.22 12.81 -39.60
N LYS A 300 -21.02 13.87 -39.82
CA LYS A 300 -21.64 14.12 -41.14
C LYS A 300 -20.60 14.32 -42.25
N THR A 301 -19.53 15.05 -41.96
CA THR A 301 -18.44 15.32 -42.91
C THR A 301 -17.69 14.03 -43.25
N LYS A 302 -17.33 13.23 -42.24
CA LYS A 302 -16.66 11.94 -42.44
C LYS A 302 -17.48 11.00 -43.33
N GLY A 303 -18.80 10.94 -43.16
CA GLY A 303 -19.67 10.03 -43.94
C GLY A 303 -19.73 10.31 -45.45
N ARG A 304 -19.33 11.52 -45.88
CA ARG A 304 -19.29 11.95 -47.30
C ARG A 304 -18.00 11.53 -48.02
N TYR A 305 -16.99 11.09 -47.28
CA TYR A 305 -15.71 10.65 -47.81
C TYR A 305 -15.41 9.21 -47.34
N HIS A 306 -14.53 8.50 -48.04
CA HIS A 306 -13.83 7.36 -47.46
C HIS A 306 -12.76 7.90 -46.50
N TYR A 307 -13.20 8.29 -45.30
CA TYR A 307 -12.31 8.80 -44.25
C TYR A 307 -11.52 7.65 -43.61
N LYS A 308 -10.20 7.65 -43.79
CA LYS A 308 -9.29 6.60 -43.29
C LYS A 308 -8.22 7.22 -42.40
N SER A 309 -8.13 6.72 -41.17
CA SER A 309 -7.00 7.03 -40.29
C SER A 309 -5.77 6.29 -40.82
N TYR A 310 -4.67 7.01 -41.02
CA TYR A 310 -3.40 6.46 -41.47
C TYR A 310 -2.35 6.68 -40.38
N ASN A 311 -2.22 5.67 -39.55
CA ASN A 311 -1.30 5.69 -38.42
C ASN A 311 -0.05 4.90 -38.81
N MET A 312 1.06 5.14 -38.11
CA MET A 312 2.13 4.14 -38.11
C MET A 312 1.57 2.88 -37.45
N GLU A 313 1.12 1.93 -38.28
CA GLU A 313 0.94 0.56 -37.82
C GLU A 313 2.32 0.08 -37.32
N PRO A 314 2.40 -0.64 -36.18
CA PRO A 314 3.64 -1.27 -35.77
C PRO A 314 3.96 -2.42 -36.74
N VAL A 315 4.36 -2.07 -37.96
CA VAL A 315 5.16 -2.93 -38.80
C VAL A 315 6.40 -3.25 -37.96
N SER A 316 6.75 -4.54 -37.81
CA SER A 316 7.94 -4.87 -37.02
C SER A 316 9.11 -4.04 -37.57
N ALA A 317 9.85 -3.37 -36.69
CA ALA A 317 10.97 -2.54 -37.15
C ALA A 317 11.98 -3.37 -37.97
N PHE A 318 12.09 -4.67 -37.65
CA PHE A 318 12.80 -5.67 -38.44
C PHE A 318 12.28 -5.78 -39.89
N LYS A 319 10.97 -5.72 -40.13
CA LYS A 319 10.38 -5.72 -41.48
C LYS A 319 10.70 -4.45 -42.26
N ILE A 320 10.71 -3.29 -41.59
CA ILE A 320 11.10 -2.02 -42.20
C ILE A 320 12.60 -2.03 -42.56
N MET A 321 13.45 -2.48 -41.64
CA MET A 321 14.90 -2.54 -41.83
C MET A 321 15.32 -3.56 -42.90
N SER A 322 14.72 -4.75 -42.92
CA SER A 322 15.08 -5.83 -43.87
C SER A 322 14.82 -5.42 -45.32
N LYS A 323 13.79 -4.62 -45.56
CA LYS A 323 13.48 -4.06 -46.88
C LYS A 323 14.53 -3.07 -47.40
N LYS A 324 15.44 -2.57 -46.55
CA LYS A 324 16.56 -1.73 -46.99
C LYS A 324 17.66 -2.54 -47.66
N PHE A 325 17.83 -3.79 -47.26
CA PHE A 325 18.76 -4.71 -47.88
C PHE A 325 18.16 -5.23 -49.20
N LYS A 326 18.87 -5.00 -50.30
CA LYS A 326 18.57 -5.52 -51.63
C LYS A 326 19.56 -6.65 -51.92
N VAL A 327 19.03 -7.86 -52.00
CA VAL A 327 19.81 -9.04 -52.40
C VAL A 327 20.19 -8.92 -53.89
N VAL A 328 21.48 -9.04 -54.17
CA VAL A 328 22.06 -9.01 -55.53
C VAL A 328 22.29 -10.42 -56.04
N ASP A 329 22.83 -11.30 -55.18
CA ASP A 329 23.04 -12.73 -55.45
C ASP A 329 22.30 -13.55 -54.39
N ASP A 330 21.16 -14.12 -54.78
CA ASP A 330 20.26 -14.87 -53.89
C ASP A 330 20.89 -16.16 -53.36
N GLU A 331 21.71 -16.85 -54.17
CA GLU A 331 22.29 -18.13 -53.81
C GLU A 331 23.43 -17.94 -52.80
N ALA A 332 24.35 -17.03 -53.08
CA ALA A 332 25.46 -16.71 -52.19
C ALA A 332 24.98 -16.07 -50.87
N TYR A 333 23.97 -15.19 -50.95
CA TYR A 333 23.35 -14.58 -49.78
C TYR A 333 22.68 -15.62 -48.88
N ARG A 334 21.87 -16.52 -49.45
CA ARG A 334 21.20 -17.57 -48.69
C ARG A 334 22.18 -18.51 -48.00
N LEU A 335 23.26 -18.92 -48.69
CA LEU A 335 24.28 -19.80 -48.10
C LEU A 335 24.93 -19.18 -46.85
N ARG A 336 25.30 -17.89 -46.92
CA ARG A 336 25.93 -17.18 -45.79
C ARG A 336 24.94 -16.94 -44.65
N LYS A 337 23.74 -16.46 -44.99
CA LYS A 337 22.65 -16.23 -44.04
C LYS A 337 22.30 -17.50 -43.26
N ASP A 338 22.01 -18.59 -43.97
CA ASP A 338 21.55 -19.84 -43.36
C ASP A 338 22.64 -20.47 -42.49
N ARG A 339 23.92 -20.34 -42.87
CA ARG A 339 25.05 -20.81 -42.05
C ARG A 339 25.10 -20.08 -40.70
N PHE A 340 25.03 -18.75 -40.68
CA PHE A 340 25.07 -17.96 -39.45
C PHE A 340 23.91 -18.35 -38.50
N PHE A 341 22.67 -18.35 -39.00
CA PHE A 341 21.51 -18.66 -38.17
C PHE A 341 21.37 -20.14 -37.80
N SER A 342 22.04 -21.06 -38.51
CA SER A 342 22.10 -22.47 -38.10
C SER A 342 23.04 -22.69 -36.90
N LEU A 343 24.08 -21.85 -36.76
CA LEU A 343 25.01 -21.89 -35.63
C LEU A 343 24.48 -21.13 -34.41
N HIS A 344 23.63 -20.12 -34.64
CA HIS A 344 23.12 -19.21 -33.60
C HIS A 344 21.59 -19.10 -33.66
N SER A 345 20.88 -20.23 -33.60
CA SER A 345 19.41 -20.27 -33.65
C SER A 345 18.76 -19.52 -32.51
N ASP A 346 19.40 -19.53 -31.33
CA ASP A 346 18.85 -18.98 -30.09
C ASP A 346 18.60 -17.46 -30.20
N LEU A 347 19.36 -16.75 -31.02
CA LEU A 347 19.14 -15.32 -31.31
C LEU A 347 17.79 -15.03 -31.96
N LEU A 348 17.25 -15.98 -32.74
CA LEU A 348 15.96 -15.83 -33.39
C LEU A 348 14.82 -15.92 -32.38
N ASP A 349 14.95 -16.78 -31.37
CA ASP A 349 13.93 -16.99 -30.35
C ASP A 349 13.84 -15.77 -29.42
N VAL A 350 15.00 -15.25 -28.95
CA VAL A 350 15.10 -14.09 -28.05
C VAL A 350 14.31 -12.88 -28.56
N PHE A 351 14.37 -12.59 -29.87
CA PHE A 351 13.73 -11.41 -30.46
C PHE A 351 12.38 -11.70 -31.15
N SER A 352 11.90 -12.94 -31.16
CA SER A 352 10.63 -13.32 -31.79
C SER A 352 9.56 -13.84 -30.82
N GLU A 353 9.92 -14.22 -29.59
CA GLU A 353 9.02 -14.81 -28.57
C GLU A 353 7.81 -13.92 -28.23
N THR A 354 8.00 -12.60 -28.22
CA THR A 354 6.94 -11.62 -27.88
C THR A 354 6.15 -11.10 -29.08
N SER A 355 6.46 -11.57 -30.30
CA SER A 355 5.83 -11.07 -31.53
C SER A 355 4.48 -11.75 -31.81
N ALA A 356 3.49 -10.96 -32.26
CA ALA A 356 2.18 -11.47 -32.67
C ALA A 356 2.23 -12.37 -33.92
N ASN A 357 3.29 -12.25 -34.74
CA ASN A 357 3.54 -13.11 -35.89
C ASN A 357 5.00 -13.58 -35.89
N THR A 358 5.29 -14.61 -35.09
CA THR A 358 6.64 -15.15 -34.85
C THR A 358 7.34 -15.58 -36.14
N GLU A 359 6.66 -16.31 -37.04
CA GLU A 359 7.26 -16.77 -38.30
C GLU A 359 7.67 -15.61 -39.22
N GLU A 360 6.81 -14.60 -39.38
CA GLU A 360 7.14 -13.41 -40.16
C GLU A 360 8.28 -12.62 -39.51
N THR A 361 8.33 -12.56 -38.18
CA THR A 361 9.40 -11.86 -37.45
C THR A 361 10.74 -12.54 -37.62
N ILE A 362 10.77 -13.87 -37.54
CA ILE A 362 11.96 -14.68 -37.80
C ILE A 362 12.47 -14.46 -39.24
N ASP A 363 11.57 -14.49 -40.23
CA ASP A 363 11.95 -14.24 -41.63
C ASP A 363 12.52 -12.81 -41.81
N ASN A 364 11.89 -11.81 -41.21
CA ASN A 364 12.38 -10.44 -41.25
C ASN A 364 13.75 -10.29 -40.59
N ILE A 365 13.99 -10.92 -39.42
CA ILE A 365 15.29 -10.89 -38.74
C ILE A 365 16.36 -11.54 -39.62
N LYS A 366 16.06 -12.69 -40.23
CA LYS A 366 16.99 -13.38 -41.13
C LYS A 366 17.39 -12.49 -42.31
N ASN A 367 16.44 -11.77 -42.88
CA ASN A 367 16.66 -10.91 -44.04
C ASN A 367 17.38 -9.59 -43.71
N LEU A 368 17.82 -9.38 -42.47
CA LEU A 368 18.69 -8.26 -42.07
C LEU A 368 20.17 -8.56 -42.21
N PHE A 369 20.56 -9.82 -42.42
CA PHE A 369 21.96 -10.20 -42.54
C PHE A 369 22.66 -9.35 -43.63
N PRO A 370 23.85 -8.77 -43.37
CA PRO A 370 24.79 -9.04 -42.26
C PRO A 370 24.62 -8.17 -41.00
N LEU A 371 23.48 -7.53 -40.76
CA LEU A 371 23.20 -6.84 -39.50
C LEU A 371 22.91 -7.83 -38.36
N HIS A 372 23.62 -7.70 -37.24
CA HIS A 372 23.43 -8.58 -36.09
C HIS A 372 22.04 -8.37 -35.46
N PRO A 373 21.28 -9.44 -35.11
CA PRO A 373 19.90 -9.31 -34.60
C PRO A 373 19.77 -8.37 -33.39
N SER A 374 20.71 -8.46 -32.46
CA SER A 374 20.71 -7.61 -31.25
C SER A 374 21.00 -6.15 -31.59
N THR A 375 21.87 -5.87 -32.57
CA THR A 375 22.09 -4.50 -33.08
C THR A 375 20.83 -3.95 -33.74
N ALA A 376 20.13 -4.77 -34.52
CA ALA A 376 18.86 -4.38 -35.13
C ALA A 376 17.79 -4.07 -34.06
N ASN A 377 17.76 -4.83 -32.96
CA ASN A 377 16.88 -4.55 -31.83
C ASN A 377 17.22 -3.19 -31.20
N LEU A 378 18.49 -2.91 -30.89
CA LEU A 378 18.90 -1.61 -30.34
C LEU A 378 18.60 -0.44 -31.29
N ALA A 379 18.83 -0.62 -32.59
CA ALA A 379 18.52 0.38 -33.61
C ALA A 379 17.02 0.71 -33.63
N THR A 380 16.15 -0.29 -33.43
CA THR A 380 14.69 -0.11 -33.32
C THR A 380 14.31 0.83 -32.18
N TYR A 381 14.88 0.61 -30.99
CA TYR A 381 14.61 1.46 -29.83
C TYR A 381 15.17 2.87 -30.02
N TYR A 382 16.36 3.01 -30.58
CA TYR A 382 16.91 4.31 -30.94
C TYR A 382 16.00 5.09 -31.90
N ALA A 383 15.49 4.47 -32.96
CA ALA A 383 14.57 5.10 -33.90
C ALA A 383 13.29 5.62 -33.24
N ARG A 384 12.73 4.83 -32.32
CA ARG A 384 11.51 5.20 -31.59
C ARG A 384 11.70 6.49 -30.79
N GLU A 385 12.90 6.67 -30.23
CA GLU A 385 13.21 7.79 -29.34
C GLU A 385 13.71 9.05 -30.05
N ALA A 386 14.41 8.91 -31.17
CA ALA A 386 14.85 10.05 -31.99
C ALA A 386 13.69 10.83 -32.66
N GLY A 387 12.42 10.48 -32.36
CA GLY A 387 11.22 11.21 -32.80
C GLY A 387 10.86 11.00 -34.27
N SER A 388 11.53 10.08 -34.97
CA SER A 388 11.27 9.74 -36.36
C SER A 388 11.49 8.24 -36.60
N SER A 389 10.47 7.45 -36.27
CA SER A 389 10.58 6.00 -36.01
C SER A 389 11.05 5.12 -37.16
N SER A 390 11.14 5.62 -38.39
CA SER A 390 11.78 4.92 -39.52
C SER A 390 13.05 5.62 -40.03
N ARG A 391 13.14 6.95 -39.86
CA ARG A 391 14.19 7.78 -40.45
C ARG A 391 15.55 7.52 -39.83
N SER A 392 15.66 7.49 -38.50
CA SER A 392 16.96 7.40 -37.82
C SER A 392 17.63 6.04 -38.02
N VAL A 393 16.84 4.96 -38.06
CA VAL A 393 17.33 3.62 -38.41
C VAL A 393 17.80 3.56 -39.86
N PHE A 394 17.06 4.18 -40.77
CA PHE A 394 17.49 4.26 -42.16
C PHE A 394 18.73 5.14 -42.35
N GLU A 395 18.86 6.24 -41.64
CA GLU A 395 20.05 7.10 -41.69
C GLU A 395 21.28 6.34 -41.16
N PHE A 396 21.16 5.58 -40.06
CA PHE A 396 22.22 4.67 -39.60
C PHE A 396 22.62 3.65 -40.68
N LEU A 397 21.65 2.93 -41.25
CA LEU A 397 21.94 1.94 -42.30
C LEU A 397 22.47 2.57 -43.60
N ALA A 398 22.26 3.87 -43.82
CA ALA A 398 22.80 4.60 -44.97
C ALA A 398 24.10 5.35 -44.67
N SER A 399 24.63 5.23 -43.45
CA SER A 399 25.89 5.86 -43.05
C SER A 399 27.06 5.30 -43.83
N ASP A 400 28.12 6.11 -43.95
CA ASP A 400 29.34 5.70 -44.64
C ASP A 400 30.01 4.53 -43.91
N THR A 401 29.92 4.47 -42.58
CA THR A 401 30.42 3.35 -41.76
C THR A 401 29.81 2.00 -42.15
N VAL A 402 28.49 1.94 -42.38
CA VAL A 402 27.82 0.69 -42.81
C VAL A 402 28.20 0.34 -44.25
N ARG A 403 28.37 1.33 -45.13
CA ARG A 403 28.82 1.09 -46.51
C ARG A 403 30.25 0.55 -46.56
N GLU A 404 31.15 1.17 -45.80
CA GLU A 404 32.54 0.72 -45.65
C GLU A 404 32.61 -0.72 -45.14
N PHE A 405 31.76 -1.07 -44.16
CA PHE A 405 31.65 -2.45 -43.68
C PHE A 405 31.25 -3.44 -44.79
N LEU A 406 30.26 -3.08 -45.62
CA LEU A 406 29.79 -3.95 -46.71
C LEU A 406 30.81 -4.09 -47.85
N ASP A 407 31.64 -3.07 -48.08
CA ASP A 407 32.67 -3.02 -49.13
C ASP A 407 34.03 -3.59 -48.71
N ASP A 408 34.17 -4.08 -47.48
CA ASP A 408 35.39 -4.69 -46.93
C ASP A 408 35.45 -6.21 -47.20
N GLU A 409 36.58 -6.66 -47.76
CA GLU A 409 36.83 -8.07 -48.06
C GLU A 409 37.12 -8.90 -46.80
N ASP A 410 37.75 -8.31 -45.79
CA ASP A 410 38.11 -9.00 -44.56
C ASP A 410 36.88 -9.27 -43.70
N ASN A 411 35.89 -8.36 -43.70
CA ASN A 411 34.61 -8.57 -43.01
C ASN A 411 33.84 -9.74 -43.61
N PHE A 412 33.86 -9.88 -44.93
CA PHE A 412 33.22 -11.01 -45.61
C PHE A 412 33.97 -12.33 -45.40
N ALA A 413 35.31 -12.30 -45.42
CA ALA A 413 36.16 -13.48 -45.22
C ALA A 413 36.03 -14.04 -43.80
N ASN A 414 35.98 -13.17 -42.79
CA ASN A 414 35.89 -13.53 -41.37
C ASN A 414 34.46 -13.68 -40.85
N GLU A 415 33.44 -13.67 -41.73
CA GLU A 415 32.03 -13.83 -41.35
C GLU A 415 31.55 -12.79 -40.32
N ARG A 416 32.13 -11.59 -40.34
CA ARG A 416 31.76 -10.51 -39.41
C ARG A 416 30.34 -10.02 -39.71
N THR A 417 29.65 -9.58 -38.66
CA THR A 417 28.35 -8.92 -38.71
C THR A 417 28.44 -7.48 -38.24
N ILE A 418 27.47 -6.64 -38.62
CA ILE A 418 27.38 -5.25 -38.14
C ILE A 418 26.92 -5.28 -36.67
N THR A 419 27.84 -4.92 -35.77
CA THR A 419 27.68 -4.98 -34.30
C THR A 419 27.27 -3.63 -33.68
N CYS A 420 26.96 -3.65 -32.39
CA CYS A 420 26.38 -2.50 -31.67
C CYS A 420 27.35 -1.32 -31.44
N ASP A 421 28.65 -1.54 -31.55
CA ASP A 421 29.70 -0.51 -31.50
C ASP A 421 29.62 0.45 -32.70
N LEU A 422 29.32 -0.05 -33.90
CA LEU A 422 29.10 0.78 -35.08
C LEU A 422 27.84 1.65 -34.93
N LEU A 423 26.80 1.11 -34.28
CA LEU A 423 25.61 1.87 -33.93
C LEU A 423 25.91 2.94 -32.88
N TRP A 424 26.73 2.63 -31.88
CA TRP A 424 27.20 3.61 -30.90
C TRP A 424 27.92 4.79 -31.55
N ASP A 425 28.87 4.51 -32.46
CA ASP A 425 29.66 5.55 -33.13
C ASP A 425 28.78 6.50 -33.95
N TYR A 426 27.71 5.97 -34.56
CA TYR A 426 26.72 6.78 -35.26
C TYR A 426 25.87 7.67 -34.33
N VAL A 427 25.46 7.15 -33.16
CA VAL A 427 24.56 7.90 -32.24
C VAL A 427 25.31 8.77 -31.23
N GLN A 428 26.63 8.64 -31.13
CA GLN A 428 27.44 9.33 -30.12
C GLN A 428 27.23 10.85 -30.13
N GLU A 429 27.33 11.49 -31.31
CA GLU A 429 27.14 12.95 -31.44
C GLU A 429 25.72 13.38 -31.00
N TYR A 430 24.71 12.56 -31.30
CA TYR A 430 23.34 12.81 -30.88
C TYR A 430 23.20 12.71 -29.36
N PHE A 431 23.79 11.68 -28.74
CA PHE A 431 23.79 11.51 -27.29
C PHE A 431 24.55 12.64 -26.57
N GLU A 432 25.61 13.16 -27.17
CA GLU A 432 26.33 14.33 -26.66
C GLU A 432 25.51 15.62 -26.74
N SER A 433 24.64 15.75 -27.75
CA SER A 433 23.75 16.91 -27.90
C SER A 433 22.59 16.95 -26.89
N ASP A 434 22.08 15.78 -26.44
CA ASP A 434 21.03 15.66 -25.41
C ASP A 434 21.62 15.17 -24.07
N THR A 435 22.34 16.10 -23.43
CA THR A 435 22.94 15.89 -22.10
C THR A 435 21.91 15.61 -21.00
N THR A 436 20.66 16.03 -21.19
CA THR A 436 19.56 15.77 -20.24
C THR A 436 19.17 14.30 -20.16
N ARG A 437 19.19 13.57 -21.28
CA ARG A 437 18.79 12.15 -21.32
C ARG A 437 19.98 11.19 -21.30
N PHE A 438 21.08 11.55 -21.95
CA PHE A 438 22.22 10.66 -22.17
C PHE A 438 23.50 11.09 -21.45
N GLY A 439 23.48 12.20 -20.70
CA GLY A 439 24.68 12.82 -20.10
C GLY A 439 25.55 11.88 -19.26
N ALA A 440 24.95 10.96 -18.49
CA ALA A 440 25.74 10.03 -17.67
C ALA A 440 26.44 8.94 -18.48
N VAL A 441 25.84 8.52 -19.59
CA VAL A 441 26.41 7.53 -20.50
C VAL A 441 27.55 8.16 -21.31
N THR A 442 27.37 9.40 -21.79
CA THR A 442 28.43 10.14 -22.50
C THR A 442 29.58 10.55 -21.57
N GLU A 443 29.29 10.98 -20.34
CA GLU A 443 30.34 11.26 -19.34
C GLU A 443 31.16 10.01 -19.01
N ARG A 444 30.49 8.85 -18.84
CA ARG A 444 31.17 7.59 -18.55
C ARG A 444 32.09 7.17 -19.70
N TYR A 445 31.62 7.32 -20.94
CA TYR A 445 32.43 7.10 -22.13
C TYR A 445 33.64 8.04 -22.13
N ASN A 446 33.43 9.35 -22.02
CA ASN A 446 34.50 10.35 -22.05
C ASN A 446 35.54 10.15 -20.94
N SER A 447 35.13 9.67 -19.76
CA SER A 447 36.02 9.45 -18.62
C SER A 447 36.88 8.19 -18.72
N HIS A 448 36.45 7.17 -19.49
CA HIS A 448 37.08 5.85 -19.45
C HIS A 448 37.45 5.25 -20.81
N HIS A 449 36.98 5.80 -21.94
CA HIS A 449 37.22 5.23 -23.27
C HIS A 449 38.70 5.01 -23.57
N LEU A 450 39.59 5.97 -23.28
CA LEU A 450 41.04 5.82 -23.49
C LEU A 450 41.65 4.66 -22.69
N ALA A 451 41.17 4.45 -21.46
CA ALA A 451 41.67 3.38 -20.59
C ALA A 451 41.17 2.00 -21.03
N VAL A 452 39.95 1.94 -21.56
CA VAL A 452 39.36 0.72 -22.12
C VAL A 452 39.98 0.38 -23.47
N GLU A 453 40.20 1.38 -24.33
CA GLU A 453 40.85 1.22 -25.64
C GLU A 453 42.28 0.70 -25.50
N ALA A 454 43.01 1.14 -24.48
CA ALA A 454 44.35 0.62 -24.16
C ALA A 454 44.34 -0.87 -23.74
N ALA A 455 43.21 -1.42 -23.29
CA ALA A 455 43.06 -2.84 -22.95
C ALA A 455 42.78 -3.72 -24.17
N GLY A 456 42.22 -3.16 -25.25
CA GLY A 456 42.03 -3.84 -26.52
C GLY A 456 40.78 -3.37 -27.28
N GLU A 457 40.71 -3.68 -28.57
CA GLU A 457 39.58 -3.32 -29.44
C GLU A 457 38.27 -4.00 -28.99
N ASN A 458 38.34 -5.29 -28.62
CA ASN A 458 37.20 -6.04 -28.09
C ASN A 458 36.64 -5.43 -26.79
N TYR A 459 37.52 -4.92 -25.92
CA TYR A 459 37.11 -4.24 -24.68
C TYR A 459 36.31 -2.98 -24.99
N LEU A 460 36.73 -2.21 -26.00
CA LEU A 460 36.02 -1.01 -26.44
C LEU A 460 34.66 -1.36 -27.05
N LYS A 461 34.55 -2.43 -27.86
CA LYS A 461 33.29 -2.90 -28.44
C LYS A 461 32.27 -3.25 -27.35
N VAL A 462 32.66 -4.03 -26.34
CA VAL A 462 31.78 -4.38 -25.20
C VAL A 462 31.38 -3.15 -24.40
N PHE A 463 32.32 -2.25 -24.12
CA PHE A 463 32.04 -1.03 -23.39
C PHE A 463 31.00 -0.16 -24.11
N LYS A 464 31.16 0.08 -25.41
CA LYS A 464 30.17 0.78 -26.26
C LYS A 464 28.79 0.09 -26.23
N GLY A 465 28.76 -1.24 -26.33
CA GLY A 465 27.52 -2.03 -26.25
C GLY A 465 26.77 -1.88 -24.92
N ILE A 466 27.48 -1.94 -23.80
CA ILE A 466 26.88 -1.76 -22.46
C ILE A 466 26.37 -0.32 -22.28
N LEU A 467 27.11 0.68 -22.77
CA LEU A 467 26.68 2.07 -22.75
C LEU A 467 25.40 2.28 -23.57
N LEU A 468 25.31 1.64 -24.74
CA LEU A 468 24.12 1.70 -25.58
C LEU A 468 22.89 1.04 -24.93
N LEU A 469 23.06 -0.11 -24.28
CA LEU A 469 22.01 -0.74 -23.47
C LEU A 469 21.55 0.19 -22.34
N ASN A 470 22.48 0.84 -21.64
CA ASN A 470 22.15 1.80 -20.59
C ASN A 470 21.38 3.01 -21.11
N ALA A 471 21.81 3.59 -22.23
CA ALA A 471 21.15 4.71 -22.88
C ALA A 471 19.70 4.37 -23.26
N LEU A 472 19.48 3.19 -23.86
CA LEU A 472 18.17 2.79 -24.37
C LEU A 472 17.26 2.22 -23.27
N ASN A 473 17.80 1.52 -22.27
CA ASN A 473 17.03 0.99 -21.15
C ASN A 473 16.32 2.08 -20.35
N ASN A 474 16.99 3.21 -20.14
CA ASN A 474 16.45 4.37 -19.43
C ASN A 474 15.15 4.89 -20.06
N ILE A 475 14.96 4.64 -21.35
CA ILE A 475 13.85 5.21 -22.12
C ILE A 475 12.79 4.16 -22.44
N ALA A 476 13.21 2.98 -22.89
CA ALA A 476 12.30 1.94 -23.36
C ALA A 476 11.68 1.09 -22.24
N ASN A 477 12.35 0.94 -21.08
CA ASN A 477 11.96 0.04 -19.99
C ASN A 477 11.52 -1.36 -20.50
N SER A 478 12.31 -1.93 -21.41
CA SER A 478 12.03 -3.22 -22.03
C SER A 478 13.11 -4.23 -21.65
N ASP A 479 12.70 -5.47 -21.41
CA ASP A 479 13.60 -6.53 -20.95
C ASP A 479 14.75 -6.78 -21.94
N THR A 480 14.54 -6.60 -23.25
CA THR A 480 15.55 -6.85 -24.31
C THR A 480 16.63 -5.77 -24.43
N VAL A 481 16.49 -4.64 -23.74
CA VAL A 481 17.50 -3.57 -23.71
C VAL A 481 18.08 -3.34 -22.32
N THR A 482 17.64 -4.10 -21.32
CA THR A 482 18.19 -4.04 -19.97
C THR A 482 19.67 -4.45 -20.01
N PRO A 483 20.60 -3.74 -19.34
CA PRO A 483 22.02 -4.13 -19.31
C PRO A 483 22.28 -5.33 -18.38
N SER A 484 21.52 -6.42 -18.57
CA SER A 484 21.72 -7.71 -17.90
C SER A 484 22.85 -8.48 -18.58
N ILE A 485 23.41 -9.49 -17.89
CA ILE A 485 24.44 -10.36 -18.47
C ILE A 485 23.91 -11.06 -19.74
N GLU A 486 22.70 -11.59 -19.69
CA GLU A 486 22.06 -12.31 -20.80
C GLU A 486 21.94 -11.43 -22.07
N ASN A 487 21.56 -10.15 -21.91
CA ASN A 487 21.46 -9.24 -23.03
C ASN A 487 22.84 -8.81 -23.55
N ILE A 488 23.82 -8.64 -22.66
CA ILE A 488 25.19 -8.32 -23.06
C ILE A 488 25.82 -9.48 -23.83
N GLU A 489 25.63 -10.72 -23.37
CA GLU A 489 26.00 -11.94 -24.10
C GLU A 489 25.34 -11.95 -25.48
N SER A 490 24.03 -11.71 -25.52
CA SER A 490 23.26 -11.65 -26.76
C SER A 490 23.76 -10.60 -27.76
N LEU A 491 24.44 -9.52 -27.34
CA LEU A 491 24.99 -8.52 -28.27
C LEU A 491 26.15 -9.05 -29.13
N PHE A 492 26.87 -10.06 -28.64
CA PHE A 492 28.14 -10.49 -29.20
C PHE A 492 28.18 -11.98 -29.61
N VAL A 493 27.06 -12.71 -29.52
CA VAL A 493 26.94 -14.09 -30.02
C VAL A 493 27.34 -14.17 -31.50
N GLY A 494 28.18 -15.12 -31.86
CA GLY A 494 28.65 -15.30 -33.24
C GLY A 494 29.67 -14.25 -33.69
N THR A 495 30.25 -13.49 -32.76
CA THR A 495 31.32 -12.51 -33.04
C THR A 495 32.64 -12.93 -32.38
N GLU A 496 33.74 -12.30 -32.78
CA GLU A 496 35.08 -12.52 -32.19
C GLU A 496 35.18 -12.19 -30.69
N VAL A 497 34.22 -11.44 -30.15
CA VAL A 497 34.17 -10.99 -28.75
C VAL A 497 33.58 -12.06 -27.81
N GLU A 498 32.80 -13.01 -28.33
CA GLU A 498 32.04 -13.99 -27.54
C GLU A 498 32.92 -14.78 -26.55
N GLN A 499 34.14 -15.14 -26.96
CA GLN A 499 35.06 -15.95 -26.15
C GLN A 499 35.70 -15.17 -24.99
N GLU A 500 35.90 -13.86 -25.14
CA GLU A 500 36.61 -13.00 -24.19
C GLU A 500 35.64 -12.21 -23.29
N LEU A 501 34.33 -12.32 -23.51
CA LEU A 501 33.33 -11.45 -22.90
C LEU A 501 33.34 -11.48 -21.37
N ASN A 502 33.49 -12.67 -20.76
CA ASN A 502 33.53 -12.79 -19.30
C ASN A 502 34.72 -12.05 -18.68
N ASP A 503 35.91 -12.17 -19.30
CA ASP A 503 37.12 -11.49 -18.84
C ASP A 503 36.98 -9.96 -18.98
N ILE A 504 36.32 -9.50 -20.04
CA ILE A 504 36.02 -8.08 -20.25
C ILE A 504 35.02 -7.56 -19.21
N LEU A 505 33.97 -8.32 -18.90
CA LEU A 505 32.97 -7.97 -17.89
C LEU A 505 33.55 -7.93 -16.47
N GLU A 506 34.48 -8.82 -16.15
CA GLU A 506 35.24 -8.78 -14.89
C GLU A 506 36.15 -7.55 -14.83
N PHE A 507 36.88 -7.25 -15.91
CA PHE A 507 37.72 -6.05 -16.01
C PHE A 507 36.93 -4.77 -15.77
N LEU A 508 35.77 -4.60 -16.42
CA LEU A 508 34.93 -3.41 -16.27
C LEU A 508 34.41 -3.25 -14.83
N ASN A 509 34.07 -4.37 -14.18
CA ASN A 509 33.59 -4.38 -12.79
C ASN A 509 34.70 -4.12 -11.77
N ASP A 510 35.87 -4.74 -11.93
CA ASP A 510 36.98 -4.63 -10.98
C ASP A 510 37.70 -3.29 -11.07
N LYS A 511 37.80 -2.72 -12.27
CA LYS A 511 38.30 -1.34 -12.47
C LYS A 511 37.26 -0.27 -12.13
N SER A 512 36.06 -0.67 -11.68
CA SER A 512 34.94 0.23 -11.41
C SER A 512 34.58 1.14 -12.58
N ILE A 513 34.80 0.67 -13.83
CA ILE A 513 34.42 1.36 -15.06
C ILE A 513 32.92 1.18 -15.30
N ILE A 514 32.36 -0.02 -15.18
CA ILE A 514 30.92 -0.25 -15.04
C ILE A 514 30.73 -1.36 -14.02
N GLN A 515 30.08 -1.03 -12.89
CA GLN A 515 29.93 -1.97 -11.79
C GLN A 515 28.71 -2.88 -11.99
N ARG A 516 28.87 -4.15 -11.63
CA ARG A 516 27.78 -5.12 -11.58
C ARG A 516 26.96 -4.94 -10.29
N GLN A 517 25.67 -4.63 -10.45
CA GLN A 517 24.70 -4.48 -9.37
C GLN A 517 24.28 -5.85 -8.78
N PRO A 518 23.68 -5.89 -7.56
CA PRO A 518 23.23 -7.13 -6.92
C PRO A 518 22.26 -7.97 -7.75
N ASN A 519 21.44 -7.33 -8.58
CA ASN A 519 20.52 -7.99 -9.53
C ASN A 519 21.24 -8.56 -10.77
N GLY A 520 22.56 -8.40 -10.89
CA GLY A 520 23.34 -8.85 -12.03
C GLY A 520 23.50 -7.83 -13.15
N ASN A 521 22.87 -6.64 -13.08
CA ASN A 521 22.88 -5.65 -14.16
C ASN A 521 24.12 -4.74 -14.11
N TYR A 522 24.62 -4.37 -15.29
CA TYR A 522 25.69 -3.41 -15.51
C TYR A 522 25.11 -2.00 -15.76
N SER A 523 24.28 -1.50 -14.83
CA SER A 523 23.59 -0.21 -15.01
C SER A 523 24.38 1.00 -14.51
N ILE A 524 24.43 2.05 -15.31
CA ILE A 524 24.97 3.39 -14.98
C ILE A 524 23.83 4.26 -14.47
N LEU A 525 23.99 4.84 -13.28
CA LEU A 525 22.98 5.72 -12.68
C LEU A 525 23.20 7.17 -13.14
N PHE A 526 22.13 7.84 -13.58
CA PHE A 526 22.17 8.96 -14.54
C PHE A 526 22.49 10.37 -13.99
N THR A 527 23.46 10.54 -13.11
CA THR A 527 23.95 11.89 -12.73
C THR A 527 25.40 11.87 -12.29
N ALA A 528 26.15 12.84 -12.84
CA ALA A 528 27.43 13.31 -12.35
C ALA A 528 27.26 13.93 -10.95
N LEU A 529 27.17 13.10 -9.91
CA LEU A 529 27.25 13.60 -8.53
C LEU A 529 28.72 14.00 -8.26
N PRO A 530 29.00 15.12 -7.56
CA PRO A 530 30.37 15.58 -7.36
C PRO A 530 31.23 14.53 -6.62
N GLY A 531 32.23 13.97 -7.30
CA GLY A 531 33.06 12.88 -6.76
C GLY A 531 33.79 13.25 -5.45
N GLU A 532 34.28 14.49 -5.33
CA GLU A 532 34.90 14.97 -4.09
C GLU A 532 33.93 15.06 -2.91
N GLU A 533 32.66 15.42 -3.16
CA GLU A 533 31.64 15.48 -2.12
C GLU A 533 31.25 14.07 -1.67
N ILE A 534 31.05 13.15 -2.62
CA ILE A 534 30.78 11.74 -2.34
C ILE A 534 31.91 11.15 -1.49
N GLN A 535 33.18 11.43 -1.82
CA GLN A 535 34.32 10.90 -1.07
C GLN A 535 34.32 11.40 0.38
N LYS A 536 34.04 12.69 0.62
CA LYS A 536 33.89 13.23 1.98
C LYS A 536 32.74 12.58 2.74
N ILE A 537 31.60 12.36 2.08
CA ILE A 537 30.45 11.67 2.69
C ILE A 537 30.81 10.21 3.01
N LYS A 538 31.55 9.50 2.14
CA LYS A 538 32.02 8.13 2.40
C LYS A 538 32.87 8.07 3.69
N GLU A 539 33.82 8.99 3.84
CA GLU A 539 34.67 9.09 5.04
C GLU A 539 33.86 9.39 6.31
N GLU A 540 32.88 10.30 6.23
CA GLU A 540 31.95 10.60 7.32
C GLU A 540 31.15 9.35 7.71
N LEU A 541 30.52 8.69 6.74
CA LEU A 541 29.70 7.50 6.97
C LEU A 541 30.48 6.34 7.60
N MET A 542 31.72 6.12 7.17
CA MET A 542 32.59 5.07 7.73
C MET A 542 33.07 5.38 9.16
N SER A 543 33.17 6.66 9.53
CA SER A 543 33.68 7.08 10.84
C SER A 543 32.59 7.30 11.90
N SER A 544 31.33 7.50 11.48
CA SER A 544 30.22 7.78 12.40
C SER A 544 29.05 6.80 12.25
N ASN A 545 28.30 6.89 11.15
CA ASN A 545 26.97 6.29 11.01
C ASN A 545 27.02 4.77 10.81
N TYR A 546 28.06 4.27 10.14
CA TYR A 546 28.23 2.86 9.76
C TYR A 546 29.63 2.33 10.12
N LEU A 547 30.16 2.79 11.25
CA LEU A 547 31.45 2.35 11.80
C LEU A 547 31.45 0.85 12.12
N TYR A 548 30.34 0.31 12.61
CA TYR A 548 30.19 -1.10 13.02
C TYR A 548 29.22 -1.85 12.11
N THR A 549 29.47 -3.15 11.92
CA THR A 549 28.67 -4.02 11.06
C THR A 549 27.20 -4.10 11.48
N ASP A 550 26.91 -4.02 12.78
CA ASP A 550 25.54 -4.03 13.28
C ASP A 550 24.74 -2.79 12.88
N GLN A 551 25.40 -1.66 12.60
CA GLN A 551 24.74 -0.46 12.08
C GLN A 551 24.34 -0.64 10.62
N VAL A 552 25.13 -1.39 9.84
CA VAL A 552 24.85 -1.71 8.43
C VAL A 552 23.64 -2.63 8.32
N ILE A 553 23.57 -3.71 9.11
CA ILE A 553 22.42 -4.64 9.04
C ILE A 553 21.11 -4.00 9.54
N LYS A 554 21.21 -3.00 10.43
CA LYS A 554 20.07 -2.22 10.94
C LYS A 554 19.63 -1.11 9.98
N PHE A 555 20.22 -1.02 8.78
CA PHE A 555 19.77 -0.07 7.78
C PHE A 555 18.37 -0.43 7.27
N GLY A 556 17.42 0.47 7.52
CA GLY A 556 16.02 0.26 7.20
C GLY A 556 15.43 -0.96 7.91
N ASP A 557 14.36 -1.51 7.35
CA ASP A 557 13.63 -2.65 7.94
C ASP A 557 13.91 -3.99 7.23
N SER A 558 14.75 -4.02 6.18
CA SER A 558 14.96 -5.20 5.33
C SER A 558 15.39 -6.44 6.10
N ALA A 559 16.41 -6.31 6.97
CA ALA A 559 16.87 -7.43 7.78
C ALA A 559 15.81 -7.88 8.79
N ARG A 560 15.18 -6.93 9.49
CA ARG A 560 14.12 -7.19 10.48
C ARG A 560 12.97 -7.96 9.84
N LEU A 561 12.47 -7.51 8.69
CA LEU A 561 11.39 -8.16 7.94
C LEU A 561 11.76 -9.60 7.51
N SER A 562 13.01 -9.80 7.06
CA SER A 562 13.51 -11.12 6.62
C SER A 562 13.60 -12.12 7.78
N PHE A 563 14.06 -11.67 8.95
CA PHE A 563 14.14 -12.48 10.18
C PHE A 563 12.77 -12.70 10.81
N ASP A 564 11.92 -11.67 10.91
CA ASP A 564 10.55 -11.79 11.42
C ASP A 564 9.74 -12.80 10.60
N LYS A 565 9.87 -12.79 9.26
CA LYS A 565 9.24 -13.80 8.40
C LYS A 565 9.71 -15.22 8.73
N ASN A 566 11.00 -15.41 9.05
CA ASN A 566 11.54 -16.72 9.43
C ASN A 566 11.06 -17.16 10.82
N PHE A 567 11.00 -16.21 11.75
CA PHE A 567 10.67 -16.44 13.16
C PHE A 567 9.17 -16.58 13.44
N LYS A 568 8.28 -16.31 12.46
CA LYS A 568 6.85 -16.62 12.57
C LYS A 568 6.53 -18.08 12.91
N GLN A 569 7.44 -19.01 12.61
CA GLN A 569 7.29 -20.44 12.91
C GLN A 569 7.75 -20.81 14.33
N ILE A 570 8.32 -19.87 15.08
CA ILE A 570 8.75 -20.08 16.46
C ILE A 570 7.52 -20.07 17.35
N ASN A 571 7.42 -21.07 18.22
CA ASN A 571 6.26 -21.28 19.08
C ASN A 571 6.17 -20.18 20.15
N ARG A 572 7.30 -19.82 20.79
CA ARG A 572 7.33 -18.82 21.85
C ARG A 572 7.48 -17.39 21.32
N PRO A 573 6.96 -16.40 22.06
CA PRO A 573 7.40 -15.01 21.94
C PRO A 573 8.92 -14.89 21.98
N LEU A 574 9.47 -14.13 21.04
CA LEU A 574 10.90 -14.02 20.80
C LEU A 574 11.28 -12.55 20.61
N SER A 575 12.32 -12.14 21.33
CA SER A 575 12.97 -10.84 21.23
C SER A 575 14.38 -11.04 20.71
N TYR A 576 14.82 -10.20 19.76
CA TYR A 576 16.17 -10.30 19.23
C TYR A 576 16.73 -8.95 18.84
N GLN A 577 18.05 -8.85 18.87
CA GLN A 577 18.78 -7.69 18.39
C GLN A 577 20.04 -8.12 17.63
N PHE A 578 20.43 -7.31 16.65
CA PHE A 578 21.67 -7.50 15.91
C PHE A 578 22.83 -6.79 16.61
N PHE A 579 23.97 -7.45 16.68
CA PHE A 579 25.22 -6.91 17.19
C PHE A 579 26.40 -7.34 16.32
N SER A 580 27.52 -6.66 16.48
CA SER A 580 28.78 -6.94 15.81
C SER A 580 29.93 -6.54 16.70
N LYS A 581 31.17 -6.73 16.24
CA LYS A 581 32.34 -6.24 16.97
C LYS A 581 32.20 -4.74 17.23
N GLN A 582 32.54 -4.33 18.44
CA GLN A 582 32.58 -2.93 18.87
C GLN A 582 34.05 -2.55 19.18
N GLY A 583 34.30 -1.30 19.59
CA GLY A 583 35.65 -0.86 19.96
C GLY A 583 36.33 -1.71 21.04
N ASN A 584 35.55 -2.36 21.90
CA ASN A 584 36.01 -3.40 22.83
C ASN A 584 34.89 -4.38 23.19
N GLU A 585 35.26 -5.55 23.74
CA GLU A 585 34.33 -6.60 24.15
C GLU A 585 33.33 -6.13 25.24
N TYR A 586 33.79 -5.34 26.22
CA TYR A 586 32.92 -4.85 27.30
C TYR A 586 31.72 -4.04 26.78
N THR A 587 31.93 -3.22 25.76
CA THR A 587 30.87 -2.40 25.16
C THR A 587 29.84 -3.26 24.43
N LEU A 588 30.29 -4.31 23.72
CA LEU A 588 29.40 -5.29 23.09
C LEU A 588 28.53 -5.99 24.15
N LEU A 589 29.16 -6.54 25.18
CA LEU A 589 28.46 -7.28 26.24
C LEU A 589 27.49 -6.39 27.02
N SER A 590 27.88 -5.14 27.33
CA SER A 590 26.99 -4.19 28.01
C SER A 590 25.77 -3.83 27.15
N LYS A 591 25.92 -3.68 25.83
CA LYS A 591 24.79 -3.47 24.91
C LYS A 591 23.84 -4.67 24.89
N ILE A 592 24.39 -5.88 24.85
CA ILE A 592 23.59 -7.13 24.89
C ILE A 592 22.82 -7.19 26.21
N GLU A 593 23.50 -6.99 27.35
CA GLU A 593 22.89 -7.03 28.67
C GLU A 593 21.76 -6.00 28.84
N ASN A 594 21.96 -4.77 28.37
CA ASN A 594 20.93 -3.72 28.47
C ASN A 594 19.68 -4.09 27.65
N THR A 595 19.86 -4.52 26.40
CA THR A 595 18.71 -4.90 25.55
C THR A 595 18.05 -6.21 25.96
N GLN A 596 18.76 -7.09 26.67
CA GLN A 596 18.19 -8.28 27.29
C GLN A 596 17.23 -7.91 28.43
N ARG A 597 17.55 -6.87 29.23
CA ARG A 597 16.68 -6.40 30.33
C ARG A 597 15.34 -5.85 29.84
N ASP A 598 15.27 -5.42 28.59
CA ASP A 598 14.03 -4.96 27.95
C ASP A 598 13.11 -6.13 27.53
N ALA A 599 13.66 -7.34 27.41
CA ALA A 599 12.90 -8.54 27.06
C ALA A 599 12.10 -9.04 28.27
N LYS A 600 10.91 -9.58 28.02
CA LYS A 600 10.08 -10.14 29.08
C LYS A 600 10.62 -11.48 29.54
N GLY A 601 10.46 -11.83 30.81
CA GLY A 601 11.00 -13.08 31.39
C GLY A 601 10.58 -14.37 30.67
N TYR A 602 9.43 -14.36 29.99
CA TYR A 602 8.91 -15.51 29.26
C TYR A 602 9.36 -15.56 27.78
N GLU A 603 10.03 -14.52 27.29
CA GLU A 603 10.51 -14.41 25.91
C GLU A 603 11.87 -15.09 25.75
N ILE A 604 12.11 -15.66 24.57
CA ILE A 604 13.45 -16.09 24.18
C ILE A 604 14.19 -14.86 23.66
N TYR A 605 15.31 -14.52 24.29
CA TYR A 605 16.16 -13.42 23.83
C TYR A 605 17.35 -13.92 23.00
N LEU A 606 17.45 -13.47 21.75
CA LEU A 606 18.57 -13.78 20.86
C LEU A 606 19.49 -12.56 20.63
N ALA A 607 20.76 -12.71 20.96
CA ALA A 607 21.82 -11.79 20.56
C ALA A 607 22.44 -12.26 19.23
N ILE A 608 21.96 -11.73 18.10
CA ILE A 608 22.40 -12.14 16.76
C ILE A 608 23.66 -11.37 16.39
N LEU A 609 24.79 -12.06 16.38
CA LEU A 609 26.12 -11.53 16.06
C LEU A 609 26.39 -11.67 14.55
N VAL A 610 26.69 -10.54 13.91
CA VAL A 610 27.02 -10.46 12.47
C VAL A 610 28.38 -9.82 12.27
N ALA A 611 29.08 -10.24 11.23
CA ALA A 611 30.46 -9.85 10.97
C ALA A 611 30.65 -9.27 9.56
N LYS A 612 31.60 -8.35 9.42
CA LYS A 612 32.07 -7.83 8.14
C LYS A 612 33.06 -8.78 7.49
N THR A 613 33.98 -9.34 8.26
CA THR A 613 35.06 -10.22 7.75
C THR A 613 35.08 -11.56 8.47
N GLN A 614 35.81 -12.52 7.90
CA GLN A 614 36.01 -13.83 8.53
C GLN A 614 36.72 -13.71 9.89
N SER A 615 37.71 -12.81 10.01
CA SER A 615 38.41 -12.58 11.27
C SER A 615 37.48 -12.04 12.36
N GLU A 616 36.60 -11.10 12.02
CA GLU A 616 35.60 -10.57 12.96
C GLU A 616 34.60 -11.64 13.38
N MET A 617 34.20 -12.53 12.46
CA MET A 617 33.32 -13.65 12.77
C MET A 617 33.94 -14.61 13.78
N PHE A 618 35.21 -14.98 13.62
CA PHE A 618 35.90 -15.85 14.58
C PHE A 618 36.04 -15.20 15.96
N GLU A 619 36.31 -13.90 16.03
CA GLU A 619 36.36 -13.17 17.28
C GLU A 619 34.99 -13.12 17.99
N LEU A 620 33.91 -12.92 17.23
CA LEU A 620 32.55 -12.98 17.79
C LEU A 620 32.17 -14.37 18.30
N LYS A 621 32.67 -15.45 17.67
CA LYS A 621 32.54 -16.82 18.19
C LYS A 621 33.26 -16.99 19.53
N ASP A 622 34.51 -16.55 19.62
CA ASP A 622 35.29 -16.61 20.86
C ASP A 622 34.62 -15.81 21.99
N ILE A 623 34.14 -14.60 21.71
CA ILE A 623 33.40 -13.79 22.67
C ILE A 623 32.12 -14.51 23.12
N ALA A 624 31.34 -15.07 22.20
CA ALA A 624 30.12 -15.80 22.53
C ALA A 624 30.41 -17.04 23.40
N GLU A 625 31.41 -17.83 23.04
CA GLU A 625 31.81 -19.04 23.77
C GLU A 625 32.25 -18.73 25.20
N ARG A 626 33.11 -17.72 25.39
CA ARG A 626 33.59 -17.33 26.73
C ARG A 626 32.50 -16.79 27.63
N ASN A 627 31.54 -16.03 27.07
CA ASN A 627 30.55 -15.29 27.87
C ASN A 627 29.22 -16.03 28.05
N CYS A 628 28.91 -17.05 27.26
CA CYS A 628 27.63 -17.75 27.33
C CYS A 628 27.36 -18.52 28.64
N ASN A 629 28.40 -18.75 29.47
CA ASN A 629 28.29 -19.40 30.77
C ASN A 629 28.27 -18.39 31.95
N GLU A 630 28.38 -17.08 31.69
CA GLU A 630 28.27 -16.08 32.76
C GLU A 630 26.83 -15.98 33.27
N GLU A 631 26.64 -15.82 34.58
CA GLU A 631 25.31 -15.81 35.21
C GLU A 631 24.41 -14.70 34.63
N ARG A 632 24.96 -13.54 34.26
CA ARG A 632 24.21 -12.44 33.62
C ARG A 632 23.64 -12.80 32.24
N PHE A 633 24.22 -13.78 31.55
CA PHE A 633 23.83 -14.22 30.21
C PHE A 633 23.25 -15.65 30.19
N LYS A 634 22.92 -16.23 31.34
CA LYS A 634 22.40 -17.60 31.48
C LYS A 634 21.16 -17.91 30.64
N ASN A 635 20.36 -16.89 30.36
CA ASN A 635 19.14 -16.97 29.54
C ASN A 635 19.27 -16.21 28.20
N THR A 636 20.48 -15.80 27.84
CA THR A 636 20.79 -15.12 26.57
C THR A 636 21.36 -16.12 25.60
N VAL A 637 20.74 -16.21 24.43
CA VAL A 637 21.22 -17.07 23.36
C VAL A 637 22.07 -16.23 22.41
N PHE A 638 23.38 -16.47 22.40
CA PHE A 638 24.24 -15.86 21.41
C PHE A 638 24.13 -16.64 20.11
N VAL A 639 23.91 -15.93 19.01
CA VAL A 639 23.71 -16.54 17.68
C VAL A 639 24.69 -15.91 16.72
N VAL A 640 25.75 -16.62 16.35
CA VAL A 640 26.76 -16.12 15.41
C VAL A 640 26.43 -16.57 13.99
N MET A 641 26.21 -15.60 13.09
CA MET A 641 25.98 -15.86 11.68
C MET A 641 27.32 -16.03 10.94
N GLU A 642 27.54 -17.15 10.24
CA GLU A 642 28.81 -17.38 9.54
C GLU A 642 28.89 -16.70 8.17
N ALA A 643 27.75 -16.25 7.62
CA ALA A 643 27.72 -15.43 6.41
C ALA A 643 28.09 -13.98 6.74
N TYR A 644 29.36 -13.61 6.54
CA TYR A 644 29.84 -12.24 6.73
C TYR A 644 29.58 -11.35 5.51
N LEU A 645 29.56 -10.03 5.72
CA LEU A 645 29.24 -9.04 4.68
C LEU A 645 30.27 -9.03 3.54
N THR A 646 31.56 -9.08 3.89
CA THR A 646 32.79 -8.78 3.10
C THR A 646 33.14 -7.30 3.03
N ASP A 647 34.44 -6.99 2.91
CA ASP A 647 34.94 -5.61 2.72
C ASP A 647 34.37 -4.99 1.43
N LYS A 648 34.35 -5.74 0.32
CA LYS A 648 33.78 -5.30 -0.96
C LYS A 648 32.32 -4.88 -0.84
N ASN A 649 31.48 -5.67 -0.17
CA ASN A 649 30.07 -5.32 -0.01
C ASN A 649 29.85 -4.20 1.00
N TYR A 650 30.71 -4.08 2.01
CA TYR A 650 30.67 -2.93 2.92
C TYR A 650 31.01 -1.63 2.18
N GLU A 651 32.05 -1.62 1.36
CA GLU A 651 32.41 -0.46 0.54
C GLU A 651 31.27 -0.09 -0.43
N ARG A 652 30.64 -1.08 -1.07
CA ARG A 652 29.45 -0.88 -1.91
C ARG A 652 28.26 -0.32 -1.13
N PHE A 653 28.00 -0.80 0.10
CA PHE A 653 26.97 -0.24 0.96
C PHE A 653 27.21 1.25 1.22
N ILE A 654 28.43 1.59 1.64
CA ILE A 654 28.86 2.95 1.92
C ILE A 654 28.74 3.82 0.67
N GLU A 655 29.09 3.29 -0.50
CA GLU A 655 28.91 3.96 -1.77
C GLU A 655 27.44 4.27 -2.09
N TYR A 656 26.53 3.30 -1.92
CA TYR A 656 25.10 3.58 -2.10
C TYR A 656 24.57 4.62 -1.11
N GLN A 657 24.98 4.56 0.16
CA GLN A 657 24.56 5.54 1.16
C GLN A 657 25.13 6.95 0.86
N ALA A 658 26.40 7.04 0.48
CA ALA A 658 27.03 8.30 0.14
C ALA A 658 26.36 8.96 -1.08
N ASN A 659 26.07 8.16 -2.11
CA ASN A 659 25.35 8.62 -3.28
C ASN A 659 23.90 9.02 -2.97
N ALA A 660 23.20 8.28 -2.09
CA ALA A 660 21.86 8.65 -1.65
C ALA A 660 21.84 9.99 -0.90
N GLN A 661 22.79 10.20 0.02
CA GLN A 661 22.90 11.43 0.79
C GLN A 661 23.32 12.62 -0.08
N CYS A 662 24.24 12.40 -1.03
CA CYS A 662 24.62 13.42 -2.01
C CYS A 662 23.41 13.79 -2.91
N ALA A 663 22.70 12.80 -3.46
CA ALA A 663 21.48 13.04 -4.25
C ALA A 663 20.41 13.81 -3.46
N GLN A 664 20.26 13.53 -2.16
CA GLN A 664 19.37 14.27 -1.28
C GLN A 664 19.78 15.75 -1.15
N ARG A 665 21.08 16.04 -0.97
CA ARG A 665 21.60 17.41 -0.88
C ARG A 665 21.36 18.21 -2.17
N HIS A 666 21.39 17.55 -3.32
CA HIS A 666 21.14 18.14 -4.65
C HIS A 666 19.65 18.11 -5.07
N GLY A 667 18.73 17.69 -4.19
CA GLY A 667 17.29 17.69 -4.47
C GLY A 667 16.81 16.60 -5.45
N LEU A 668 17.62 15.57 -5.70
CA LEU A 668 17.37 14.49 -6.66
C LEU A 668 16.61 13.32 -6.01
N ALA A 669 15.33 13.51 -5.72
CA ALA A 669 14.51 12.59 -4.93
C ALA A 669 14.40 11.16 -5.54
N ASN A 670 14.31 11.04 -6.86
CA ASN A 670 14.22 9.72 -7.51
C ASN A 670 15.51 8.90 -7.33
N GLN A 671 16.67 9.55 -7.41
CA GLN A 671 17.96 8.90 -7.26
C GLN A 671 18.26 8.52 -5.82
N GLN A 672 17.92 9.41 -4.88
CA GLN A 672 17.96 9.09 -3.45
C GLN A 672 17.19 7.79 -3.17
N LYS A 673 15.96 7.67 -3.71
CA LYS A 673 15.14 6.45 -3.55
C LYS A 673 15.81 5.23 -4.17
N THR A 674 16.39 5.35 -5.37
CA THR A 674 17.09 4.24 -6.04
C THR A 674 18.31 3.77 -5.24
N TYR A 675 19.19 4.67 -4.82
CA TYR A 675 20.37 4.32 -4.03
C TYR A 675 20.00 3.74 -2.66
N ALA A 676 19.00 4.29 -1.99
CA ALA A 676 18.49 3.74 -0.74
C ALA A 676 17.87 2.35 -0.95
N LYS A 677 17.17 2.12 -2.06
CA LYS A 677 16.63 0.81 -2.43
C LYS A 677 17.76 -0.20 -2.70
N ASN A 678 18.79 0.16 -3.47
CA ASN A 678 19.93 -0.71 -3.74
C ASN A 678 20.66 -1.14 -2.45
N ALA A 679 20.83 -0.21 -1.51
CA ALA A 679 21.36 -0.54 -0.19
C ALA A 679 20.46 -1.53 0.57
N SER A 680 19.14 -1.30 0.58
CA SER A 680 18.15 -2.21 1.20
C SER A 680 18.10 -3.60 0.56
N ASP A 681 18.23 -3.68 -0.76
CA ASP A 681 18.24 -4.92 -1.53
C ASP A 681 19.53 -5.73 -1.22
N MET A 682 20.67 -5.04 -1.07
CA MET A 682 21.91 -5.70 -0.67
C MET A 682 21.85 -6.28 0.75
N ILE A 683 21.18 -5.60 1.70
CA ILE A 683 20.91 -6.18 3.03
C ILE A 683 19.98 -7.41 2.91
N THR A 684 18.97 -7.35 2.03
CA THR A 684 18.07 -8.47 1.78
C THR A 684 18.81 -9.69 1.22
N GLU A 685 19.71 -9.49 0.25
CA GLU A 685 20.58 -10.53 -0.28
C GLU A 685 21.48 -11.13 0.82
N TRP A 686 22.09 -10.28 1.65
CA TRP A 686 22.94 -10.73 2.76
C TRP A 686 22.15 -11.58 3.77
N THR A 687 20.94 -11.17 4.17
CA THR A 687 20.08 -11.98 5.04
C THR A 687 19.60 -13.28 4.38
N THR A 688 19.53 -13.32 3.05
CA THR A 688 19.21 -14.56 2.30
C THR A 688 20.40 -15.51 2.31
N ARG A 689 21.62 -15.01 2.11
CA ARG A 689 22.86 -15.80 2.27
C ARG A 689 22.99 -16.38 3.68
N MET A 690 22.63 -15.61 4.70
CA MET A 690 22.58 -16.07 6.09
C MET A 690 21.66 -17.28 6.29
N LYS A 691 20.52 -17.36 5.59
CA LYS A 691 19.62 -18.52 5.65
C LYS A 691 20.22 -19.78 5.03
N GLY A 692 21.01 -19.63 3.97
CA GLY A 692 21.70 -20.73 3.29
C GLY A 692 23.01 -21.16 3.96
N SER A 693 23.54 -20.36 4.88
CA SER A 693 24.84 -20.58 5.52
C SER A 693 24.70 -21.17 6.92
N ASN A 694 25.83 -21.55 7.52
CA ASN A 694 25.87 -22.01 8.89
C ASN A 694 25.61 -20.88 9.89
N VAL A 695 25.05 -21.26 11.03
CA VAL A 695 24.84 -20.42 12.21
C VAL A 695 25.19 -21.22 13.45
N THR A 696 25.89 -20.59 14.39
CA THR A 696 26.27 -21.21 15.66
C THR A 696 25.51 -20.59 16.81
N PHE A 697 24.82 -21.41 17.59
CA PHE A 697 24.15 -21.04 18.84
C PHE A 697 25.09 -21.32 20.02
N TYR A 698 25.12 -20.41 21.00
CA TYR A 698 25.79 -20.60 22.29
C TYR A 698 24.81 -20.29 23.42
N LEU A 699 24.70 -21.21 24.38
CA LEU A 699 23.83 -21.09 25.55
C LEU A 699 24.39 -21.93 26.71
N ARG A 700 24.60 -21.33 27.88
CA ARG A 700 25.02 -22.01 29.12
C ARG A 700 26.28 -22.89 28.97
N GLY A 701 27.24 -22.45 28.15
CA GLY A 701 28.48 -23.19 27.88
C GLY A 701 28.38 -24.23 26.76
N ASP A 702 27.19 -24.55 26.28
CA ASP A 702 26.99 -25.44 25.13
C ASP A 702 27.01 -24.64 23.82
N SER A 703 27.48 -25.29 22.75
CA SER A 703 27.43 -24.74 21.40
C SER A 703 26.84 -25.72 20.38
N MET A 704 26.13 -25.18 19.40
CA MET A 704 25.51 -25.97 18.33
C MET A 704 25.59 -25.22 17.00
N THR A 705 26.19 -25.84 15.98
CA THR A 705 26.22 -25.29 14.63
C THR A 705 25.19 -26.00 13.74
N ILE A 706 24.35 -25.22 13.07
CA ILE A 706 23.30 -25.70 12.16
C ILE A 706 23.27 -24.86 10.88
N SER A 707 22.51 -25.30 9.88
CA SER A 707 22.12 -24.45 8.75
C SER A 707 21.12 -23.38 9.19
N GLY A 708 21.27 -22.14 8.72
CA GLY A 708 20.39 -21.00 9.02
C GLY A 708 18.92 -21.25 8.70
N SER A 709 18.64 -22.07 7.68
CA SER A 709 17.30 -22.52 7.33
C SER A 709 16.59 -23.34 8.42
N LYS A 710 17.34 -23.91 9.37
CA LYS A 710 16.83 -24.72 10.49
C LYS A 710 16.77 -23.96 11.83
N MET A 711 16.97 -22.63 11.83
CA MET A 711 16.95 -21.83 13.07
C MET A 711 15.64 -21.98 13.83
N SER A 712 14.49 -21.76 13.18
CA SER A 712 13.19 -21.77 13.86
C SER A 712 12.86 -23.14 14.49
N SER A 713 13.17 -24.24 13.79
CA SER A 713 12.96 -25.59 14.34
C SER A 713 13.92 -25.91 15.49
N THR A 714 15.18 -25.46 15.40
CA THR A 714 16.16 -25.66 16.47
C THR A 714 15.80 -24.86 17.72
N ILE A 715 15.29 -23.64 17.54
CA ILE A 715 14.81 -22.81 18.66
C ILE A 715 13.65 -23.52 19.38
N ASN A 716 12.69 -24.08 18.63
CA ASN A 716 11.55 -24.78 19.21
C ASN A 716 11.92 -26.12 19.88
N MET A 717 12.84 -26.89 19.31
CA MET A 717 13.12 -28.26 19.75
C MET A 717 14.23 -28.35 20.81
N THR A 718 15.18 -27.42 20.81
CA THR A 718 16.37 -27.48 21.65
C THR A 718 16.50 -26.25 22.54
N ILE A 719 16.50 -25.04 21.97
CA ILE A 719 16.81 -23.82 22.73
C ILE A 719 15.73 -23.49 23.76
N ALA A 720 14.45 -23.46 23.36
CA ALA A 720 13.36 -23.12 24.27
C ALA A 720 13.25 -24.11 25.46
N PRO A 721 13.28 -25.44 25.25
CA PRO A 721 13.26 -26.41 26.36
C PRO A 721 14.48 -26.32 27.29
N SER A 722 15.65 -25.92 26.78
CA SER A 722 16.85 -25.70 27.60
C SER A 722 16.74 -24.46 28.49
N ILE A 723 16.02 -23.42 28.07
CA ILE A 723 15.78 -22.22 28.89
C ILE A 723 14.65 -22.49 29.88
N PHE A 724 13.52 -23.01 29.38
CA PHE A 724 12.28 -23.22 30.13
C PHE A 724 12.07 -24.70 30.48
N GLU A 725 12.96 -25.24 31.30
CA GLU A 725 12.97 -26.65 31.71
C GLU A 725 11.71 -27.10 32.47
N ALA A 726 10.91 -26.15 32.98
CA ALA A 726 9.64 -26.39 33.67
C ALA A 726 8.42 -25.82 32.89
N GLY A 727 8.63 -25.32 31.68
CA GLY A 727 7.57 -24.86 30.78
C GLY A 727 6.86 -26.01 30.06
N PRO A 728 5.73 -25.76 29.37
CA PRO A 728 5.00 -26.81 28.64
C PRO A 728 5.84 -27.55 27.58
N GLU A 729 6.85 -26.89 27.01
CA GLU A 729 7.75 -27.45 26.00
C GLU A 729 8.79 -28.45 26.56
N SER A 730 8.90 -28.57 27.88
CA SER A 730 9.74 -29.60 28.51
C SER A 730 9.23 -31.02 28.18
N LEU A 731 7.95 -31.17 27.85
CA LEU A 731 7.34 -32.43 27.42
C LEU A 731 7.59 -32.72 25.94
N GLU A 732 8.14 -33.90 25.65
CA GLU A 732 8.42 -34.34 24.28
C GLU A 732 7.17 -34.46 23.41
N ILE A 733 6.05 -34.90 24.00
CA ILE A 733 4.76 -34.99 23.29
C ILE A 733 4.26 -33.60 22.86
N VAL A 734 4.50 -32.57 23.67
CA VAL A 734 4.14 -31.19 23.35
C VAL A 734 5.04 -30.65 22.23
N ARG A 735 6.35 -30.96 22.25
CA ARG A 735 7.29 -30.56 21.18
C ARG A 735 6.95 -31.24 19.85
N SER A 736 6.81 -32.57 19.85
CA SER A 736 6.60 -33.39 18.65
C SER A 736 5.26 -33.15 17.96
N LYS A 737 4.21 -32.81 18.72
CA LYS A 737 2.88 -32.46 18.20
C LYS A 737 2.59 -30.96 18.27
N SER A 738 3.63 -30.12 18.33
CA SER A 738 3.47 -28.67 18.44
C SER A 738 2.93 -28.06 17.14
N SER A 739 2.00 -27.11 17.30
CA SER A 739 1.56 -26.19 16.25
C SER A 739 1.72 -24.76 16.77
N VAL A 740 2.14 -23.82 15.91
CA VAL A 740 2.27 -22.40 16.27
C VAL A 740 0.96 -21.84 16.85
N THR A 741 -0.19 -22.36 16.38
CA THR A 741 -1.52 -21.95 16.88
C THR A 741 -1.76 -22.31 18.35
N TYR A 742 -1.02 -23.26 18.92
CA TYR A 742 -1.16 -23.71 20.31
C TYR A 742 -0.47 -22.77 21.29
N TRP A 743 0.56 -22.07 20.82
CA TRP A 743 1.34 -21.11 21.58
C TRP A 743 0.92 -19.66 21.33
N LYS A 744 -0.18 -19.49 20.61
CA LYS A 744 -0.75 -18.18 20.34
C LYS A 744 -1.02 -17.46 21.65
N LYS A 745 -0.48 -16.25 21.76
CA LYS A 745 -0.77 -15.33 22.84
C LYS A 745 -2.26 -14.96 22.82
N ALA A 746 -3.01 -15.43 23.81
CA ALA A 746 -4.46 -15.27 23.88
C ALA A 746 -4.95 -15.42 25.32
N SER A 747 -5.91 -14.57 25.71
CA SER A 747 -6.64 -14.73 26.96
C SER A 747 -7.70 -15.82 26.82
N VAL A 748 -7.56 -16.91 27.57
CA VAL A 748 -8.34 -18.14 27.36
C VAL A 748 -9.31 -18.42 28.52
N LYS A 749 -10.19 -17.46 28.81
CA LYS A 749 -11.15 -17.53 29.92
C LYS A 749 -11.97 -18.83 29.91
N ALA A 750 -12.45 -19.27 28.75
CA ALA A 750 -13.27 -20.47 28.62
C ALA A 750 -12.51 -21.78 28.95
N THR A 751 -11.22 -21.85 28.64
CA THR A 751 -10.36 -23.00 28.99
C THR A 751 -10.07 -23.01 30.50
N VAL A 752 -9.79 -21.83 31.08
CA VAL A 752 -9.62 -21.67 32.53
C VAL A 752 -10.89 -22.09 33.28
N ASP A 753 -12.06 -21.68 32.80
CA ASP A 753 -13.36 -22.08 33.34
C ASP A 753 -13.57 -23.60 33.29
N ALA A 754 -13.34 -24.22 32.13
CA ALA A 754 -13.45 -25.67 32.02
C ALA A 754 -12.54 -26.40 33.04
N ILE A 755 -11.30 -25.93 33.23
CA ILE A 755 -10.33 -26.53 34.15
C ILE A 755 -10.68 -26.28 35.62
N LEU A 756 -11.35 -25.19 35.98
CA LEU A 756 -11.73 -24.91 37.37
C LEU A 756 -13.10 -25.50 37.74
N SER A 757 -14.02 -25.60 36.78
CA SER A 757 -15.43 -25.92 37.02
C SER A 757 -15.77 -27.41 36.86
N PHE A 758 -15.12 -28.15 35.95
CA PHE A 758 -15.37 -29.59 35.79
C PHE A 758 -14.63 -30.44 36.83
N ASN A 759 -15.17 -31.60 37.21
CA ASN A 759 -14.59 -32.46 38.24
C ASN A 759 -13.86 -33.69 37.70
N THR A 760 -14.05 -34.03 36.42
CA THR A 760 -13.36 -35.16 35.79
C THR A 760 -12.48 -34.70 34.64
N LYS A 761 -11.40 -35.45 34.39
CA LYS A 761 -10.53 -35.23 33.22
C LYS A 761 -11.31 -35.37 31.91
N GLN A 762 -12.19 -36.38 31.81
CA GLN A 762 -12.98 -36.59 30.59
C GLN A 762 -13.87 -35.40 30.27
N ASP A 763 -14.52 -34.79 31.27
CA ASP A 763 -15.38 -33.62 31.06
C ASP A 763 -14.57 -32.39 30.62
N ILE A 764 -13.36 -32.20 31.19
CA ILE A 764 -12.44 -31.14 30.75
C ILE A 764 -12.06 -31.33 29.27
N LEU A 765 -11.74 -32.57 28.87
CA LEU A 765 -11.31 -32.87 27.50
C LEU A 765 -12.45 -32.89 26.49
N ALA A 766 -13.67 -33.25 26.91
CA ALA A 766 -14.88 -33.21 26.10
C ALA A 766 -15.39 -31.77 25.87
N SER A 767 -14.95 -30.82 26.69
CA SER A 767 -15.30 -29.41 26.53
C SER A 767 -14.76 -28.84 25.21
N PRO A 768 -15.59 -28.14 24.42
CA PRO A 768 -15.14 -27.44 23.21
C PRO A 768 -13.98 -26.46 23.49
N SER A 769 -13.91 -25.93 24.71
CA SER A 769 -12.89 -24.98 25.18
C SER A 769 -11.50 -25.61 25.38
N CYS A 770 -11.39 -26.94 25.37
CA CYS A 770 -10.14 -27.69 25.44
C CYS A 770 -9.80 -28.40 24.12
N GLY A 771 -10.63 -28.23 23.09
CA GLY A 771 -10.40 -28.74 21.74
C GLY A 771 -9.58 -27.79 20.85
N GLY A 772 -9.21 -28.26 19.65
CA GLY A 772 -8.58 -27.42 18.62
C GLY A 772 -7.24 -26.81 19.06
N GLN A 773 -7.20 -25.49 19.25
CA GLN A 773 -5.98 -24.77 19.65
C GLN A 773 -5.55 -25.06 21.11
N ALA A 774 -6.46 -25.53 21.95
CA ALA A 774 -6.22 -25.85 23.36
C ALA A 774 -5.75 -27.29 23.60
N ARG A 775 -5.46 -28.06 22.53
CA ARG A 775 -5.20 -29.50 22.61
C ARG A 775 -3.98 -29.90 23.47
N HIS A 776 -3.04 -29.00 23.70
CA HIS A 776 -1.91 -29.25 24.60
C HIS A 776 -2.34 -29.37 26.08
N VAL A 777 -3.53 -28.90 26.46
CA VAL A 777 -4.11 -29.17 27.78
C VAL A 777 -4.35 -30.68 27.95
N GLU A 778 -4.75 -31.38 26.89
CA GLU A 778 -4.85 -32.85 26.86
C GLU A 778 -3.50 -33.48 27.18
N PHE A 779 -2.44 -33.07 26.48
CA PHE A 779 -1.11 -33.61 26.68
C PHE A 779 -0.53 -33.30 28.07
N LEU A 780 -0.87 -32.16 28.66
CA LEU A 780 -0.45 -31.81 30.02
C LEU A 780 -1.14 -32.67 31.08
N LEU A 781 -2.39 -33.10 30.86
CA LEU A 781 -3.19 -33.86 31.83
C LEU A 781 -3.08 -35.38 31.64
N GLN A 782 -2.83 -35.85 30.42
CA GLN A 782 -2.89 -37.27 30.05
C GLN A 782 -1.99 -38.13 30.93
N ASP A 783 -0.74 -37.71 31.15
CA ASP A 783 0.27 -38.49 31.86
C ASP A 783 0.43 -38.07 33.32
N SER A 784 -0.12 -36.92 33.72
CA SER A 784 0.03 -36.39 35.08
C SER A 784 -1.06 -36.82 36.06
N VAL A 785 -2.32 -36.92 35.60
CA VAL A 785 -3.49 -37.11 36.49
C VAL A 785 -4.44 -38.20 36.01
N ASP A 786 -5.15 -38.80 36.95
CA ASP A 786 -6.23 -39.76 36.68
C ASP A 786 -7.52 -39.06 36.23
N ASP A 787 -8.61 -39.82 36.07
CA ASP A 787 -9.90 -39.25 35.65
C ASP A 787 -10.56 -38.37 36.72
N ASN A 788 -10.19 -38.53 38.00
CA ASN A 788 -10.67 -37.70 39.11
C ASN A 788 -9.79 -36.45 39.34
N LEU A 789 -8.83 -36.20 38.45
CA LEU A 789 -7.87 -35.10 38.54
C LEU A 789 -6.92 -35.24 39.75
N GLU A 790 -6.74 -36.45 40.26
CA GLU A 790 -5.75 -36.78 41.27
C GLU A 790 -4.41 -37.14 40.61
N TRP A 791 -3.31 -36.83 41.29
CA TRP A 791 -1.97 -37.17 40.78
C TRP A 791 -1.79 -38.68 40.66
N LYS A 792 -1.32 -39.15 39.51
CA LYS A 792 -0.96 -40.57 39.36
C LYS A 792 0.25 -40.91 40.23
N SER A 793 0.32 -42.16 40.70
CA SER A 793 1.42 -42.63 41.57
C SER A 793 2.79 -42.67 40.88
N ASP A 794 2.80 -42.75 39.54
CA ASP A 794 3.97 -42.86 38.68
C ASP A 794 4.37 -41.54 37.99
N ILE A 795 3.80 -40.40 38.42
CA ILE A 795 4.12 -39.09 37.84
C ILE A 795 5.61 -38.73 38.00
N ASP A 796 6.22 -38.27 36.91
CA ASP A 796 7.57 -37.70 36.95
C ASP A 796 7.59 -36.41 37.79
N PRO A 797 8.44 -36.31 38.84
CA PRO A 797 8.63 -35.07 39.60
C PRO A 797 9.04 -33.86 38.74
N ASN A 798 9.64 -34.10 37.57
CA ASN A 798 10.03 -33.06 36.62
C ASN A 798 8.92 -32.63 35.66
N HIS A 799 7.75 -33.25 35.72
CA HIS A 799 6.62 -32.89 34.87
C HIS A 799 6.24 -31.40 35.07
N PRO A 800 6.06 -30.60 34.01
CA PRO A 800 5.90 -29.15 34.13
C PRO A 800 4.64 -28.76 34.91
N LEU A 801 3.54 -29.48 34.74
CA LEU A 801 2.31 -29.24 35.50
C LEU A 801 2.54 -29.42 37.01
N LYS A 802 3.34 -30.42 37.39
CA LYS A 802 3.65 -30.72 38.79
C LYS A 802 4.53 -29.63 39.39
N LYS A 803 5.59 -29.22 38.69
CA LYS A 803 6.47 -28.12 39.12
C LYS A 803 5.72 -26.80 39.31
N VAL A 804 4.80 -26.45 38.40
CA VAL A 804 3.97 -25.24 38.55
C VAL A 804 3.04 -25.35 39.76
N CYS A 805 2.41 -26.51 39.97
CA CYS A 805 1.58 -26.73 41.15
C CYS A 805 2.38 -26.64 42.45
N ASP A 806 3.56 -27.24 42.49
CA ASP A 806 4.44 -27.21 43.65
C ASP A 806 4.95 -25.79 43.94
N TYR A 807 5.25 -24.98 42.91
CA TYR A 807 5.58 -23.56 43.06
C TYR A 807 4.41 -22.77 43.64
N VAL A 808 3.20 -22.92 43.10
CA VAL A 808 2.00 -22.25 43.62
C VAL A 808 1.75 -22.66 45.07
N ASP A 809 1.87 -23.96 45.38
CA ASP A 809 1.74 -24.49 46.73
C ASP A 809 2.80 -23.91 47.68
N GLU A 810 4.07 -23.82 47.26
CA GLU A 810 5.14 -23.23 48.06
C GLU A 810 4.81 -21.77 48.40
N TRP A 811 4.44 -20.96 47.41
CA TRP A 811 4.23 -19.52 47.56
C TRP A 811 2.90 -19.14 48.23
N LEU A 812 1.88 -19.99 48.13
CA LEU A 812 0.58 -19.77 48.76
C LEU A 812 0.38 -20.55 50.07
N SER A 813 1.24 -21.53 50.37
CA SER A 813 1.27 -22.16 51.69
C SER A 813 1.94 -21.27 52.73
N GLY A 814 1.70 -21.57 54.01
CA GLY A 814 2.01 -20.71 55.17
C GLY A 814 3.49 -20.36 55.42
N ARG A 815 4.41 -20.66 54.49
CA ARG A 815 5.81 -20.20 54.50
C ARG A 815 5.95 -18.78 53.95
N HIS A 816 5.17 -18.42 52.93
CA HIS A 816 5.30 -17.14 52.22
C HIS A 816 4.06 -16.24 52.33
N THR A 817 2.98 -16.76 52.91
CA THR A 817 1.71 -16.08 53.16
C THR A 817 1.23 -16.31 54.60
N ASN A 818 1.08 -15.22 55.36
CA ASN A 818 0.49 -15.29 56.69
C ASN A 818 -1.04 -15.34 56.58
N LYS A 819 -1.69 -16.19 57.38
CA LYS A 819 -3.15 -16.40 57.33
C LYS A 819 -3.98 -15.15 57.67
N ASN A 820 -3.37 -14.09 58.18
CA ASN A 820 -4.04 -12.87 58.60
C ASN A 820 -3.57 -11.61 57.83
N GLN A 821 -2.77 -11.77 56.76
CA GLN A 821 -2.28 -10.65 55.96
C GLN A 821 -2.81 -10.74 54.53
N THR A 822 -3.11 -9.58 53.95
CA THR A 822 -3.45 -9.46 52.54
C THR A 822 -2.19 -9.66 51.68
N PHE A 823 -2.30 -10.34 50.56
CA PHE A 823 -1.24 -10.50 49.57
C PHE A 823 -1.79 -10.28 48.16
N ASN A 824 -0.94 -9.81 47.24
CA ASN A 824 -1.29 -9.73 45.83
C ASN A 824 -0.92 -11.03 45.11
N LEU A 825 -1.90 -11.73 44.54
CA LEU A 825 -1.67 -13.02 43.86
C LEU A 825 -0.72 -12.89 42.68
N GLY A 826 -0.87 -11.84 41.87
CA GLY A 826 -0.04 -11.62 40.68
C GLY A 826 1.42 -11.34 41.00
N GLU A 827 1.69 -10.58 42.06
CA GLU A 827 3.06 -10.33 42.51
C GLU A 827 3.71 -11.57 43.14
N LYS A 828 2.95 -12.35 43.93
CA LYS A 828 3.48 -13.57 44.57
C LYS A 828 3.87 -14.64 43.56
N LEU A 829 3.11 -14.75 42.47
CA LEU A 829 3.33 -15.77 41.45
C LEU A 829 4.11 -15.26 40.23
N ILE A 830 4.65 -14.03 40.26
CA ILE A 830 5.36 -13.43 39.11
C ILE A 830 6.56 -14.26 38.65
N GLY A 831 7.23 -14.98 39.56
CA GLY A 831 8.36 -15.85 39.21
C GLY A 831 8.00 -17.00 38.26
N LEU A 832 6.71 -17.34 38.12
CA LEU A 832 6.25 -18.27 37.08
C LEU A 832 6.44 -17.71 35.66
N THR A 833 6.60 -16.39 35.50
CA THR A 833 6.86 -15.76 34.20
C THR A 833 8.32 -15.83 33.78
N GLU A 834 9.23 -16.19 34.69
CA GLU A 834 10.67 -16.28 34.45
C GLU A 834 11.13 -17.74 34.24
N PRO A 835 12.32 -17.98 33.65
CA PRO A 835 12.91 -19.31 33.60
C PRO A 835 13.10 -19.88 35.02
N PRO A 836 12.80 -21.17 35.27
CA PRO A 836 12.60 -22.24 34.28
C PRO A 836 11.17 -22.40 33.76
N TYR A 837 10.20 -21.58 34.16
CA TYR A 837 8.78 -21.76 33.81
C TYR A 837 8.38 -21.00 32.54
N GLY A 838 8.64 -19.68 32.51
CA GLY A 838 8.34 -18.82 31.38
C GLY A 838 6.85 -18.74 31.03
N LEU A 839 5.93 -18.78 31.99
CA LEU A 839 4.50 -18.76 31.71
C LEU A 839 4.05 -17.38 31.19
N PHE A 840 3.23 -17.39 30.15
CA PHE A 840 2.66 -16.18 29.53
C PHE A 840 1.22 -16.41 29.09
N GLN A 841 0.51 -15.37 28.66
CA GLN A 841 -0.92 -15.46 28.35
C GLN A 841 -1.21 -16.38 27.15
N SER A 842 -1.37 -17.67 27.42
CA SER A 842 -1.53 -18.77 26.46
C SER A 842 -2.36 -19.88 27.08
N TYR A 843 -2.95 -20.74 26.23
CA TYR A 843 -3.76 -21.86 26.68
C TYR A 843 -3.03 -22.77 27.70
N ALA A 844 -1.79 -23.20 27.40
CA ALA A 844 -1.02 -24.11 28.26
C ALA A 844 -0.71 -23.48 29.62
N SER A 845 -0.17 -22.27 29.60
CA SER A 845 0.25 -21.56 30.81
C SER A 845 -0.94 -21.26 31.72
N MET A 846 -2.04 -20.75 31.14
CA MET A 846 -3.25 -20.44 31.90
C MET A 846 -3.91 -21.71 32.44
N ALA A 847 -3.88 -22.81 31.68
CA ALA A 847 -4.37 -24.12 32.12
C ALA A 847 -3.58 -24.68 33.31
N MET A 848 -2.24 -24.59 33.28
CA MET A 848 -1.39 -25.07 34.37
C MET A 848 -1.65 -24.31 35.67
N VAL A 849 -1.77 -22.98 35.60
CA VAL A 849 -2.07 -22.17 36.79
C VAL A 849 -3.52 -22.38 37.25
N ALA A 850 -4.49 -22.47 36.33
CA ALA A 850 -5.88 -22.79 36.68
C ALA A 850 -5.98 -24.12 37.43
N PHE A 851 -5.25 -25.15 36.96
CA PHE A 851 -5.19 -26.44 37.64
C PHE A 851 -4.57 -26.33 39.03
N ALA A 852 -3.46 -25.60 39.19
CA ALA A 852 -2.82 -25.35 40.48
C ALA A 852 -3.76 -24.61 41.47
N MET A 853 -4.54 -23.65 40.98
CA MET A 853 -5.46 -22.85 41.78
C MET A 853 -6.69 -23.65 42.27
N ARG A 854 -6.97 -24.84 41.72
CA ARG A 854 -8.13 -25.67 42.15
C ARG A 854 -8.14 -25.95 43.64
N LYS A 855 -6.97 -26.23 44.23
CA LYS A 855 -6.84 -26.50 45.67
C LYS A 855 -7.26 -25.30 46.54
N TYR A 856 -7.20 -24.10 45.99
CA TYR A 856 -7.51 -22.85 46.68
C TYR A 856 -8.94 -22.36 46.47
N ILE A 857 -9.76 -23.09 45.71
CA ILE A 857 -11.20 -22.85 45.63
C ILE A 857 -11.77 -22.85 47.04
N ASN A 858 -12.52 -21.80 47.37
CA ASN A 858 -13.12 -21.60 48.67
C ASN A 858 -12.13 -21.46 49.85
N GLN A 859 -10.82 -21.31 49.60
CA GLN A 859 -9.82 -21.11 50.66
C GLN A 859 -9.26 -19.68 50.72
N ILE A 860 -9.38 -18.93 49.63
CA ILE A 860 -8.98 -17.52 49.56
C ILE A 860 -10.19 -16.59 49.51
N PHE A 861 -10.02 -15.41 50.09
CA PHE A 861 -11.05 -14.40 50.28
C PHE A 861 -10.55 -13.07 49.76
N ASP A 862 -11.45 -12.25 49.24
CA ASP A 862 -11.11 -10.89 48.87
C ASP A 862 -11.03 -9.95 50.08
N THR A 863 -10.57 -8.73 49.83
CA THR A 863 -10.45 -7.69 50.87
C THR A 863 -11.80 -7.30 51.48
N ASN A 864 -12.92 -7.66 50.85
CA ASN A 864 -14.27 -7.45 51.38
C ASN A 864 -14.77 -8.64 52.21
N GLY A 865 -14.00 -9.73 52.31
CA GLY A 865 -14.34 -10.95 53.03
C GLY A 865 -15.18 -11.95 52.23
N LYS A 866 -15.35 -11.76 50.91
CA LYS A 866 -16.06 -12.72 50.05
C LYS A 866 -15.15 -13.86 49.62
N GLN A 867 -15.65 -15.07 49.77
CA GLN A 867 -14.98 -16.30 49.38
C GLN A 867 -14.84 -16.39 47.85
N ARG A 868 -13.66 -16.78 47.37
CA ARG A 868 -13.42 -17.03 45.95
C ARG A 868 -13.87 -18.44 45.56
N THR A 869 -15.00 -18.51 44.87
CA THR A 869 -15.53 -19.72 44.23
C THR A 869 -14.75 -20.01 42.95
N ALA A 870 -14.98 -21.16 42.32
CA ALA A 870 -14.39 -21.50 41.03
C ALA A 870 -14.61 -20.40 39.97
N GLN A 871 -15.84 -19.86 39.88
CA GLN A 871 -16.16 -18.80 38.91
C GLN A 871 -15.39 -17.50 39.17
N HIS A 872 -15.21 -17.12 40.44
CA HIS A 872 -14.42 -15.93 40.78
C HIS A 872 -12.94 -16.15 40.42
N LEU A 873 -12.39 -17.33 40.70
CA LEU A 873 -11.00 -17.67 40.39
C LEU A 873 -10.70 -17.66 38.88
N VAL A 874 -11.67 -17.98 38.03
CA VAL A 874 -11.53 -17.84 36.57
C VAL A 874 -11.14 -16.42 36.19
N ASP A 875 -11.88 -15.44 36.72
CA ASP A 875 -11.62 -14.02 36.46
C ASP A 875 -10.30 -13.56 37.11
N ASP A 876 -9.99 -14.07 38.31
CA ASP A 876 -8.74 -13.75 39.01
C ASP A 876 -7.50 -14.26 38.23
N VAL A 877 -7.53 -15.48 37.69
CA VAL A 877 -6.43 -16.03 36.86
C VAL A 877 -6.28 -15.23 35.56
N VAL A 878 -7.39 -14.88 34.89
CA VAL A 878 -7.36 -14.08 33.66
C VAL A 878 -6.76 -12.69 33.93
N GLU A 879 -7.18 -12.03 35.00
CA GLU A 879 -6.66 -10.72 35.41
C GLU A 879 -5.19 -10.80 35.84
N MET A 880 -4.76 -11.91 36.45
CA MET A 880 -3.36 -12.15 36.81
C MET A 880 -2.44 -12.21 35.59
N PHE A 881 -2.78 -13.00 34.57
CA PHE A 881 -2.00 -13.03 33.33
C PHE A 881 -2.03 -11.67 32.62
N LYS A 882 -3.15 -10.95 32.67
CA LYS A 882 -3.23 -9.59 32.13
C LYS A 882 -2.29 -8.62 32.87
N ALA A 883 -2.21 -8.72 34.19
CA ALA A 883 -1.29 -7.93 35.01
C ALA A 883 0.17 -8.22 34.62
N TRP A 884 0.55 -9.50 34.53
CA TRP A 884 1.89 -9.93 34.07
C TRP A 884 2.24 -9.39 32.69
N GLU A 885 1.28 -9.41 31.75
CA GLU A 885 1.49 -8.91 30.40
C GLU A 885 1.72 -7.40 30.35
N SER A 886 1.02 -6.66 31.21
CA SER A 886 1.10 -5.19 31.29
C SER A 886 2.28 -4.67 32.11
N GLY A 887 2.91 -5.53 32.92
CA GLY A 887 3.93 -5.13 33.91
C GLY A 887 3.39 -4.26 35.05
N LYS A 888 2.06 -4.22 35.26
CA LYS A 888 1.40 -3.40 36.29
C LYS A 888 0.72 -4.30 37.32
N THR A 889 0.85 -3.93 38.59
CA THR A 889 0.11 -4.59 39.69
C THR A 889 -1.39 -4.30 39.59
N SER A 890 -2.23 -5.35 39.70
CA SER A 890 -3.69 -5.20 39.76
C SER A 890 -4.18 -5.30 41.21
N GLN A 891 -4.85 -4.25 41.69
CA GLN A 891 -5.42 -4.20 43.05
C GLN A 891 -6.59 -5.18 43.24
N LYS A 892 -7.17 -5.70 42.15
CA LYS A 892 -8.24 -6.72 42.19
C LYS A 892 -7.75 -8.08 42.67
N LEU A 893 -6.43 -8.31 42.60
CA LEU A 893 -5.77 -9.57 42.98
C LEU A 893 -5.30 -9.59 44.44
N ASN A 894 -5.79 -8.67 45.26
CA ASN A 894 -5.50 -8.64 46.69
C ASN A 894 -6.43 -9.61 47.43
N PHE A 895 -5.84 -10.67 47.99
CA PHE A 895 -6.56 -11.71 48.72
C PHE A 895 -6.00 -11.91 50.12
N MET A 896 -6.78 -12.59 50.95
CA MET A 896 -6.37 -13.08 52.26
C MET A 896 -6.89 -14.50 52.47
N PHE A 897 -6.22 -15.26 53.34
CA PHE A 897 -6.73 -16.56 53.79
C PHE A 897 -7.69 -16.36 54.96
N GLU A 898 -8.68 -17.26 55.11
CA GLU A 898 -9.53 -17.26 56.30
C GLU A 898 -8.76 -17.78 57.52
N SER A 899 -8.88 -17.06 58.64
CA SER A 899 -8.38 -17.53 59.93
C SER A 899 -9.26 -18.67 60.45
N LYS A 900 -8.67 -19.68 61.11
CA LYS A 900 -9.42 -20.82 61.66
C LYS A 900 -10.51 -20.38 62.64
N GLU A 901 -10.23 -19.29 63.34
CA GLU A 901 -11.07 -18.67 64.36
C GLU A 901 -12.28 -17.97 63.72
N ALA A 902 -12.08 -17.19 62.64
CA ALA A 902 -13.18 -16.52 61.94
C ALA A 902 -14.18 -17.51 61.33
N GLY A 903 -13.68 -18.58 60.69
CA GLY A 903 -14.54 -19.61 60.09
C GLY A 903 -15.32 -20.44 61.12
N LYS A 904 -14.71 -20.76 62.27
CA LYS A 904 -15.41 -21.40 63.39
C LYS A 904 -16.48 -20.50 63.99
N LEU A 905 -16.15 -19.23 64.23
CA LEU A 905 -17.08 -18.27 64.81
C LEU A 905 -18.28 -18.00 63.90
N CYS A 906 -18.07 -17.91 62.58
CA CYS A 906 -19.17 -17.78 61.62
C CYS A 906 -20.17 -18.94 61.74
N LYS A 907 -19.69 -20.19 61.78
CA LYS A 907 -20.55 -21.38 62.00
C LYS A 907 -21.28 -21.32 63.33
N HIS A 908 -20.61 -20.86 64.39
CA HIS A 908 -21.23 -20.68 65.70
C HIS A 908 -22.30 -19.61 65.72
N LEU A 909 -22.09 -18.45 65.09
CA LEU A 909 -23.10 -17.38 64.99
C LEU A 909 -24.34 -17.84 64.20
N ILE A 910 -24.15 -18.57 63.09
CA ILE A 910 -25.25 -19.16 62.32
C ILE A 910 -26.05 -20.14 63.20
N SER A 911 -25.38 -20.91 64.04
CA SER A 911 -26.00 -21.84 64.99
C SER A 911 -26.70 -21.12 66.16
N MET A 912 -26.05 -20.12 66.78
CA MET A 912 -26.53 -19.34 67.91
C MET A 912 -27.89 -18.71 67.64
N PHE A 913 -28.05 -18.11 66.46
CA PHE A 913 -29.22 -17.33 66.08
C PHE A 913 -30.12 -18.04 65.05
N SER A 914 -29.81 -19.30 64.71
CA SER A 914 -30.54 -20.07 63.69
C SER A 914 -30.74 -19.30 62.38
N LEU A 915 -29.71 -18.56 61.92
CA LEU A 915 -29.85 -17.57 60.86
C LEU A 915 -30.32 -18.16 59.52
N LYS A 916 -30.12 -19.46 59.27
CA LYS A 916 -30.63 -20.17 58.08
C LYS A 916 -32.16 -20.26 58.01
N LYS A 917 -32.87 -19.95 59.10
CA LYS A 917 -34.34 -19.97 59.17
C LYS A 917 -34.97 -18.57 58.99
N LEU A 918 -34.16 -17.53 58.78
CA LEU A 918 -34.65 -16.17 58.53
C LEU A 918 -35.38 -16.10 57.18
N LYS A 919 -36.52 -15.40 57.14
CA LYS A 919 -37.31 -15.23 55.90
C LYS A 919 -36.63 -14.20 55.01
N GLY A 920 -36.23 -14.61 53.79
CA GLY A 920 -35.68 -13.70 52.77
C GLY A 920 -34.13 -13.62 52.70
N TYR A 921 -33.42 -14.30 53.61
CA TYR A 921 -31.94 -14.29 53.65
C TYR A 921 -31.40 -15.72 53.75
N SER A 922 -30.98 -16.31 52.62
CA SER A 922 -30.69 -17.74 52.52
C SER A 922 -29.21 -18.13 52.39
N ASP A 923 -28.31 -17.19 52.07
CA ASP A 923 -26.90 -17.49 51.79
C ASP A 923 -25.95 -16.73 52.72
N ILE A 924 -25.74 -17.29 53.92
CA ILE A 924 -24.82 -16.74 54.92
C ILE A 924 -23.52 -17.55 54.87
N SER A 925 -22.56 -17.04 54.12
CA SER A 925 -21.30 -17.74 53.83
C SER A 925 -20.06 -17.11 54.51
N SER A 926 -20.17 -15.88 55.02
CA SER A 926 -19.05 -15.18 55.69
C SER A 926 -19.42 -14.64 57.07
N LEU A 927 -18.39 -14.40 57.89
CA LEU A 927 -18.55 -13.74 59.19
C LEU A 927 -19.17 -12.34 59.04
N LYS A 928 -18.85 -11.61 57.97
CA LYS A 928 -19.42 -10.30 57.67
C LYS A 928 -20.92 -10.38 57.36
N ASP A 929 -21.33 -11.37 56.57
CA ASP A 929 -22.75 -11.61 56.25
C ASP A 929 -23.52 -12.07 57.50
N ALA A 930 -22.92 -12.93 58.33
CA ALA A 930 -23.51 -13.36 59.59
C ALA A 930 -23.74 -12.16 60.53
N ARG A 931 -22.77 -11.25 60.64
CA ARG A 931 -22.91 -10.03 61.44
C ARG A 931 -24.02 -9.12 60.91
N TRP A 932 -24.04 -8.88 59.61
CA TRP A 932 -25.07 -8.06 58.97
C TRP A 932 -26.47 -8.66 59.19
N ALA A 933 -26.64 -9.97 58.97
CA ALA A 933 -27.89 -10.67 59.20
C ALA A 933 -28.35 -10.57 60.66
N ILE A 934 -27.42 -10.61 61.61
CA ILE A 934 -27.74 -10.47 63.04
C ILE A 934 -28.23 -9.04 63.35
N GLN A 935 -27.55 -8.01 62.85
CA GLN A 935 -27.87 -6.61 63.15
C GLN A 935 -29.14 -6.11 62.46
N HIS A 936 -29.34 -6.49 61.20
CA HIS A 936 -30.36 -5.87 60.34
C HIS A 936 -31.63 -6.73 60.20
N GLU A 937 -31.49 -8.05 60.17
CA GLU A 937 -32.62 -8.96 59.95
C GLU A 937 -33.08 -9.61 61.26
N TYR A 938 -32.18 -10.24 62.00
CA TYR A 938 -32.50 -10.99 63.21
C TYR A 938 -32.99 -10.08 64.35
N ALA A 939 -32.27 -8.99 64.65
CA ALA A 939 -32.68 -8.05 65.69
C ALA A 939 -34.01 -7.36 65.35
N LYS A 940 -34.29 -7.15 64.06
CA LYS A 940 -35.54 -6.57 63.56
C LYS A 940 -36.72 -7.52 63.72
N ASP A 941 -36.55 -8.82 63.43
CA ASP A 941 -37.55 -9.86 63.69
C ASP A 941 -37.91 -9.96 65.18
N LYS A 942 -36.94 -9.76 66.07
CA LYS A 942 -37.17 -9.77 67.52
C LYS A 942 -37.69 -8.45 68.08
N GLY A 943 -37.49 -7.32 67.39
CA GLY A 943 -37.97 -6.01 67.80
C GLY A 943 -37.21 -5.34 68.95
N TYR A 944 -36.09 -5.93 69.39
CA TYR A 944 -35.25 -5.42 70.48
C TYR A 944 -33.75 -5.68 70.21
N PRO A 945 -32.84 -4.84 70.71
CA PRO A 945 -31.40 -5.02 70.51
C PRO A 945 -30.86 -6.23 71.27
N LEU A 946 -29.76 -6.82 70.78
CA LEU A 946 -29.17 -8.01 71.39
C LEU A 946 -28.74 -7.83 72.86
N TRP A 947 -28.28 -6.63 73.22
CA TRP A 947 -27.85 -6.33 74.59
C TRP A 947 -28.99 -6.36 75.60
N ALA A 948 -30.26 -6.31 75.16
CA ALA A 948 -31.41 -6.41 76.06
C ALA A 948 -31.38 -7.70 76.89
N LEU A 949 -30.87 -8.80 76.31
CA LEU A 949 -30.74 -10.09 76.99
C LEU A 949 -29.95 -10.02 78.30
N LYS A 950 -28.99 -9.09 78.42
CA LYS A 950 -28.17 -8.90 79.63
C LYS A 950 -29.00 -8.54 80.86
N TYR A 951 -30.16 -7.93 80.64
CA TYR A 951 -31.04 -7.38 81.67
C TYR A 951 -32.27 -8.27 81.92
N SER A 952 -32.35 -9.45 81.29
CA SER A 952 -33.43 -10.40 81.51
C SER A 952 -33.34 -11.07 82.88
N SER A 953 -34.48 -11.34 83.52
CA SER A 953 -34.56 -11.98 84.85
C SER A 953 -34.49 -13.52 84.78
N SER A 954 -34.03 -14.07 83.65
CA SER A 954 -33.95 -15.51 83.41
C SER A 954 -32.91 -16.18 84.32
N GLU A 955 -33.21 -17.38 84.82
CA GLU A 955 -32.25 -18.20 85.57
C GLU A 955 -31.04 -18.61 84.72
N TYR A 956 -31.16 -18.57 83.39
CA TYR A 956 -30.08 -18.85 82.44
C TYR A 956 -29.16 -17.63 82.21
N ASN A 957 -29.54 -16.43 82.65
CA ASN A 957 -28.76 -15.19 82.50
C ASN A 957 -27.68 -15.03 83.60
N THR A 958 -26.75 -15.97 83.65
CA THR A 958 -25.61 -15.95 84.59
C THR A 958 -24.59 -14.85 84.25
N ASP A 959 -23.66 -14.53 85.16
CA ASP A 959 -22.60 -13.54 84.87
C ASP A 959 -21.70 -13.95 83.70
N LYS A 960 -21.49 -15.27 83.52
CA LYS A 960 -20.77 -15.80 82.35
C LYS A 960 -21.59 -15.63 81.06
N MET A 961 -22.92 -15.71 81.12
CA MET A 961 -23.80 -15.48 79.98
C MET A 961 -23.80 -14.01 79.57
N LYS A 962 -23.84 -13.09 80.54
CA LYS A 962 -23.71 -11.64 80.29
C LYS A 962 -22.39 -11.32 79.60
N GLN A 963 -21.29 -11.94 80.04
CA GLN A 963 -19.98 -11.80 79.41
C GLN A 963 -19.97 -12.34 77.96
N LEU A 964 -20.60 -13.50 77.72
CA LEU A 964 -20.74 -14.04 76.36
C LEU A 964 -21.58 -13.11 75.47
N VAL A 965 -22.68 -12.55 75.99
CA VAL A 965 -23.50 -11.56 75.25
C VAL A 965 -22.67 -10.33 74.90
N ASP A 966 -21.87 -9.79 75.84
CA ASP A 966 -20.98 -8.65 75.58
C ASP A 966 -19.92 -8.96 74.50
N ASP A 967 -19.33 -10.15 74.54
CA ASP A 967 -18.33 -10.56 73.56
C ASP A 967 -18.97 -10.79 72.17
N VAL A 968 -20.17 -11.37 72.09
CA VAL A 968 -20.95 -11.49 70.85
C VAL A 968 -21.31 -10.11 70.30
N ILE A 969 -21.72 -9.16 71.14
CA ILE A 969 -22.03 -7.78 70.70
C ILE A 969 -20.78 -7.10 70.16
N LYS A 970 -19.62 -7.24 70.82
CA LYS A 970 -18.36 -6.67 70.30
C LYS A 970 -18.01 -7.28 68.94
N VAL A 971 -18.12 -8.60 68.79
CA VAL A 971 -17.89 -9.27 67.51
C VAL A 971 -18.84 -8.79 66.42
N VAL A 972 -20.13 -8.62 66.75
CA VAL A 972 -21.16 -8.24 65.78
C VAL A 972 -21.08 -6.76 65.41
N SER A 973 -20.85 -5.89 66.39
CA SER A 973 -20.92 -4.43 66.24
C SER A 973 -19.61 -3.78 65.83
N ASP A 974 -18.44 -4.35 66.13
CA ASP A 974 -17.15 -3.77 65.77
C ASP A 974 -16.61 -4.36 64.45
N PRO A 975 -16.51 -3.58 63.35
CA PRO A 975 -15.91 -4.00 62.09
C PRO A 975 -14.47 -4.54 62.25
N GLU A 976 -13.72 -4.06 63.23
CA GLU A 976 -12.32 -4.45 63.48
C GLU A 976 -12.16 -5.71 64.34
N SER A 977 -13.24 -6.27 64.87
CA SER A 977 -13.22 -7.48 65.71
C SER A 977 -12.52 -8.68 65.07
N MET A 978 -12.51 -8.77 63.74
CA MET A 978 -11.81 -9.81 62.97
C MET A 978 -10.28 -9.78 63.15
N LYS A 979 -9.73 -8.63 63.56
CA LYS A 979 -8.29 -8.45 63.83
C LYS A 979 -7.91 -8.79 65.28
N ASN A 980 -8.87 -9.23 66.11
CA ASN A 980 -8.65 -9.56 67.51
C ASN A 980 -8.87 -11.07 67.77
N PRO A 981 -7.84 -11.92 67.56
CA PRO A 981 -7.95 -13.37 67.72
C PRO A 981 -8.37 -13.80 69.14
N GLN A 982 -8.01 -13.00 70.15
CA GLN A 982 -8.34 -13.27 71.54
C GLN A 982 -9.82 -13.09 71.81
N LEU A 983 -10.43 -12.02 71.28
CA LEU A 983 -11.89 -11.82 71.34
C LEU A 983 -12.62 -12.98 70.63
N LEU A 984 -12.21 -13.33 69.41
CA LEU A 984 -12.85 -14.41 68.63
C LEU A 984 -12.77 -15.75 69.37
N ASN A 985 -11.61 -16.10 69.94
CA ASN A 985 -11.46 -17.34 70.72
C ASN A 985 -12.26 -17.33 72.01
N ASN A 986 -12.30 -16.21 72.74
CA ASN A 986 -13.10 -16.09 73.95
C ASN A 986 -14.61 -16.26 73.65
N THR A 987 -15.10 -15.67 72.56
CA THR A 987 -16.50 -15.84 72.13
C THR A 987 -16.80 -17.28 71.71
N ILE A 988 -15.87 -17.94 71.01
CA ILE A 988 -16.01 -19.36 70.61
C ILE A 988 -16.11 -20.24 71.86
N SER A 989 -15.12 -20.15 72.76
CA SER A 989 -15.07 -20.99 73.96
C SER A 989 -16.25 -20.71 74.88
N GLY A 990 -16.61 -19.44 75.09
CA GLY A 990 -17.76 -19.06 75.90
C GLY A 990 -19.08 -19.62 75.38
N TYR A 991 -19.25 -19.69 74.05
CA TYR A 991 -20.43 -20.32 73.45
C TYR A 991 -20.41 -21.85 73.57
N GLU A 992 -19.26 -22.49 73.34
CA GLU A 992 -19.14 -23.94 73.48
C GLU A 992 -19.48 -24.39 74.92
N GLU A 993 -19.09 -23.60 75.93
CA GLU A 993 -19.40 -23.84 77.34
C GLU A 993 -20.88 -23.61 77.70
N GLN A 994 -21.56 -22.65 77.06
CA GLN A 994 -22.91 -22.20 77.44
C GLN A 994 -23.96 -22.45 76.37
N LYS A 995 -23.70 -23.39 75.46
CA LYS A 995 -24.51 -23.61 74.26
C LYS A 995 -25.97 -23.95 74.57
N ILE A 996 -26.20 -24.73 75.62
CA ILE A 996 -27.54 -25.20 76.03
C ILE A 996 -28.29 -24.05 76.69
N GLU A 997 -27.64 -23.36 77.62
CA GLU A 997 -28.15 -22.20 78.35
C GLU A 997 -28.48 -21.05 77.40
N TRP A 998 -27.66 -20.82 76.38
CA TRP A 998 -27.92 -19.82 75.33
C TRP A 998 -29.20 -20.16 74.54
N GLY A 999 -29.36 -21.43 74.13
CA GLY A 999 -30.57 -21.88 73.44
C GLY A 999 -31.82 -21.71 74.28
N ASN A 1000 -31.74 -22.07 75.57
CA ASN A 1000 -32.85 -21.91 76.52
C ASN A 1000 -33.18 -20.42 76.75
N LEU A 1001 -32.17 -19.56 76.90
CA LEU A 1001 -32.34 -18.11 77.06
C LEU A 1001 -33.08 -17.47 75.88
N LEU A 1002 -32.85 -17.94 74.65
CA LEU A 1002 -33.50 -17.42 73.44
C LEU A 1002 -34.94 -17.94 73.24
N ILE A 1003 -35.25 -19.14 73.72
CA ILE A 1003 -36.56 -19.81 73.52
C ILE A 1003 -37.53 -19.52 74.66
N GLU A 1004 -37.03 -19.35 75.87
CA GLU A 1004 -37.82 -19.11 77.07
C GLU A 1004 -38.81 -17.94 76.89
N LYS A 1005 -40.03 -18.11 77.44
CA LYS A 1005 -41.16 -17.19 77.28
C LYS A 1005 -41.48 -16.85 75.82
N ASN A 1006 -41.28 -17.79 74.88
CA ASN A 1006 -41.44 -17.59 73.43
C ASN A 1006 -40.61 -16.41 72.88
N GLY A 1007 -39.40 -16.18 73.41
CA GLY A 1007 -38.55 -15.04 73.04
C GLY A 1007 -38.87 -13.74 73.80
N GLY A 1008 -39.74 -13.79 74.81
CA GLY A 1008 -40.10 -12.66 75.66
C GLY A 1008 -38.95 -12.09 76.50
N ASN A 1009 -37.85 -12.83 76.65
CA ASN A 1009 -36.66 -12.39 77.38
C ASN A 1009 -36.00 -11.13 76.79
N TYR A 1010 -36.12 -10.92 75.47
CA TYR A 1010 -35.66 -9.69 74.81
C TYR A 1010 -36.46 -8.46 75.26
N LYS A 1011 -37.79 -8.59 75.29
CA LYS A 1011 -38.70 -7.53 75.74
C LYS A 1011 -38.51 -7.23 77.22
N GLU A 1012 -38.54 -8.27 78.05
CA GLU A 1012 -38.37 -8.15 79.51
C GLU A 1012 -37.04 -7.53 79.87
N GLY A 1013 -35.95 -7.95 79.20
CA GLY A 1013 -34.64 -7.37 79.42
C GLY A 1013 -34.57 -5.90 79.03
N PHE A 1014 -35.19 -5.51 77.91
CA PHE A 1014 -35.24 -4.10 77.50
C PHE A 1014 -36.08 -3.26 78.49
N ASP A 1015 -37.23 -3.76 78.92
CA ASP A 1015 -38.08 -3.10 79.92
C ASP A 1015 -37.35 -2.93 81.27
N ASN A 1016 -36.62 -3.96 81.71
CA ASN A 1016 -35.79 -3.91 82.92
C ASN A 1016 -34.65 -2.89 82.80
N PHE A 1017 -34.02 -2.78 81.62
CA PHE A 1017 -33.00 -1.76 81.37
C PHE A 1017 -33.59 -0.35 81.47
N MET A 1018 -34.75 -0.09 80.85
CA MET A 1018 -35.41 1.22 80.90
C MET A 1018 -35.77 1.61 82.34
N LYS A 1019 -36.28 0.67 83.15
CA LYS A 1019 -36.55 0.88 84.58
C LYS A 1019 -35.29 1.14 85.40
N GLY A 1020 -34.16 0.55 85.00
CA GLY A 1020 -32.87 0.73 85.65
C GLY A 1020 -32.23 2.10 85.42
N VAL A 1021 -32.80 2.97 84.58
CA VAL A 1021 -32.33 4.35 84.41
C VAL A 1021 -32.89 5.23 85.52
N GLU A 1022 -32.16 5.33 86.63
CA GLU A 1022 -32.59 6.01 87.87
C GLU A 1022 -33.10 7.46 87.66
N ILE A 1023 -32.53 8.20 86.71
CA ILE A 1023 -32.94 9.59 86.40
C ILE A 1023 -34.35 9.69 85.81
N VAL A 1024 -34.83 8.64 85.14
CA VAL A 1024 -36.13 8.64 84.44
C VAL A 1024 -37.25 8.20 85.39
N ASN A 1025 -36.97 7.28 86.32
CA ASN A 1025 -37.92 6.71 87.27
C ASN A 1025 -39.24 6.26 86.59
N LEU A 1026 -39.10 5.38 85.61
CA LEU A 1026 -40.18 4.91 84.73
C LEU A 1026 -41.17 4.00 85.48
N GLN A 1027 -42.48 4.26 85.36
CA GLN A 1027 -43.53 3.40 85.91
C GLN A 1027 -44.02 2.34 84.90
N ASP A 1028 -44.58 1.23 85.39
CA ASP A 1028 -45.06 0.13 84.53
C ASP A 1028 -46.10 0.56 83.48
N SER A 1029 -46.93 1.55 83.81
CA SER A 1029 -47.92 2.11 82.88
C SER A 1029 -47.31 2.98 81.78
N GLU A 1030 -46.08 3.47 81.96
CA GLU A 1030 -45.41 4.41 81.06
C GLU A 1030 -44.49 3.70 80.04
N ILE A 1031 -44.27 2.38 80.17
CA ILE A 1031 -43.34 1.60 79.35
C ILE A 1031 -43.70 1.65 77.86
N SER A 1032 -44.98 1.50 77.53
CA SER A 1032 -45.45 1.53 76.13
C SER A 1032 -45.22 2.89 75.49
N GLU A 1033 -45.52 3.98 76.21
CA GLU A 1033 -45.34 5.36 75.72
C GLU A 1033 -43.85 5.72 75.55
N ALA A 1034 -43.01 5.25 76.48
CA ALA A 1034 -41.56 5.40 76.37
C ALA A 1034 -40.98 4.60 75.19
N MET A 1035 -41.49 3.38 74.94
CA MET A 1035 -41.06 2.57 73.81
C MET A 1035 -41.45 3.20 72.46
N ASP A 1036 -42.68 3.70 72.34
CA ASP A 1036 -43.14 4.40 71.13
C ASP A 1036 -42.30 5.66 70.87
N TYR A 1037 -41.93 6.39 71.92
CA TYR A 1037 -41.03 7.54 71.81
C TYR A 1037 -39.63 7.13 71.33
N LEU A 1038 -39.05 6.07 71.91
CA LEU A 1038 -37.72 5.58 71.50
C LEU A 1038 -37.71 5.10 70.05
N GLN A 1039 -38.77 4.43 69.58
CA GLN A 1039 -38.88 4.01 68.18
C GLN A 1039 -38.97 5.20 67.21
N GLY A 1040 -39.54 6.34 67.63
CA GLY A 1040 -39.62 7.56 66.81
C GLY A 1040 -38.36 8.43 66.83
N HIS A 1041 -37.50 8.32 67.85
CA HIS A 1041 -36.39 9.28 68.09
C HIS A 1041 -34.99 8.65 68.13
N LEU A 1042 -34.87 7.33 68.03
CA LEU A 1042 -33.59 6.64 67.82
C LEU A 1042 -33.33 6.47 66.32
N GLU A 1043 -32.14 6.86 65.88
CA GLU A 1043 -31.71 6.70 64.49
C GLU A 1043 -31.18 5.27 64.23
N GLY A 1044 -31.60 4.66 63.12
CA GLY A 1044 -31.14 3.34 62.67
C GLY A 1044 -32.04 2.18 63.13
N GLU A 1045 -31.78 0.99 62.57
CA GLU A 1045 -32.53 -0.22 62.90
C GLU A 1045 -32.26 -0.68 64.34
N VAL A 1046 -33.22 -1.39 64.94
CA VAL A 1046 -33.19 -1.77 66.36
C VAL A 1046 -31.92 -2.53 66.76
N GLY A 1047 -31.31 -3.31 65.87
CA GLY A 1047 -30.04 -4.00 66.14
C GLY A 1047 -28.80 -3.10 66.22
N LEU A 1048 -28.90 -1.83 65.82
CA LEU A 1048 -27.83 -0.83 65.92
C LEU A 1048 -27.94 0.05 67.16
N TRP A 1049 -29.05 -0.02 67.91
CA TRP A 1049 -29.26 0.81 69.10
C TRP A 1049 -28.23 0.47 70.18
N LYS A 1050 -27.59 1.48 70.76
CA LYS A 1050 -26.64 1.30 71.87
C LYS A 1050 -27.29 1.65 73.20
N GLU A 1051 -26.81 1.03 74.28
CA GLU A 1051 -27.29 1.29 75.65
C GLU A 1051 -27.25 2.78 76.02
N LEU A 1052 -26.21 3.51 75.57
CA LEU A 1052 -26.06 4.95 75.82
C LEU A 1052 -27.11 5.79 75.08
N ASP A 1053 -27.35 5.49 73.81
CA ASP A 1053 -28.27 6.26 72.95
C ASP A 1053 -29.71 6.11 73.46
N VAL A 1054 -30.09 4.88 73.85
CA VAL A 1054 -31.39 4.60 74.49
C VAL A 1054 -31.51 5.35 75.81
N ARG A 1055 -30.46 5.35 76.65
CA ARG A 1055 -30.47 6.04 77.95
C ARG A 1055 -30.65 7.55 77.78
N GLU A 1056 -29.94 8.19 76.85
CA GLU A 1056 -30.05 9.64 76.60
C GLU A 1056 -31.44 10.00 76.08
N LYS A 1057 -31.96 9.28 75.07
CA LYS A 1057 -33.30 9.55 74.53
C LYS A 1057 -34.43 9.28 75.52
N LEU A 1058 -34.26 8.33 76.43
CA LEU A 1058 -35.21 8.10 77.51
C LEU A 1058 -35.20 9.24 78.55
N LYS A 1059 -34.07 9.91 78.77
CA LYS A 1059 -34.01 11.14 79.58
C LYS A 1059 -34.71 12.30 78.88
N ASP A 1060 -34.45 12.50 77.59
CA ASP A 1060 -35.11 13.54 76.77
C ASP A 1060 -36.64 13.39 76.82
N TRP A 1061 -37.13 12.15 76.71
CA TRP A 1061 -38.55 11.83 76.88
C TRP A 1061 -39.09 12.31 78.22
N ARG A 1062 -38.41 12.02 79.34
CA ARG A 1062 -38.87 12.41 80.68
C ARG A 1062 -38.83 13.93 80.88
N ILE A 1063 -37.84 14.60 80.31
CA ILE A 1063 -37.72 16.08 80.32
C ILE A 1063 -38.89 16.71 79.56
N SER A 1064 -39.29 16.14 78.42
CA SER A 1064 -40.41 16.63 77.61
C SER A 1064 -41.79 16.55 78.30
N GLN A 1065 -41.89 15.81 79.41
CA GLN A 1065 -43.13 15.59 80.17
C GLN A 1065 -43.31 16.56 81.36
N GLN A 1066 -42.37 17.48 81.66
CA GLN A 1066 -42.50 18.45 82.76
C GLN A 1066 -42.95 19.86 82.28
N PRO A 1067 -43.95 20.50 82.92
CA PRO A 1067 -44.40 21.86 82.56
C PRO A 1067 -43.63 22.97 83.31
N THR A 1068 -42.92 23.86 82.61
CA THR A 1068 -42.23 25.03 83.22
C THR A 1068 -43.02 26.34 83.06
N GLY A 1069 -43.37 26.96 84.19
CA GLY A 1069 -43.99 28.29 84.32
C GLY A 1069 -43.02 29.47 84.21
N ALA A 1070 -43.56 30.64 83.84
CA ALA A 1070 -42.88 31.79 83.26
C ALA A 1070 -42.67 33.01 84.21
N GLY A 1071 -41.78 33.91 83.78
CA GLY A 1071 -41.79 35.36 84.04
C GLY A 1071 -40.42 35.92 84.45
N SER A 1072 -39.95 37.13 84.10
CA SER A 1072 -40.33 38.27 83.23
C SER A 1072 -39.18 39.29 83.45
N PHE A 1073 -38.65 40.06 82.49
CA PHE A 1073 -39.14 41.38 82.06
C PHE A 1073 -38.21 42.04 81.02
N GLY A 1074 -38.80 42.77 80.06
CA GLY A 1074 -38.18 43.89 79.34
C GLY A 1074 -38.61 44.05 77.87
N GLY A 1075 -39.70 44.80 77.60
CA GLY A 1075 -40.06 45.31 76.24
C GLY A 1075 -39.48 46.72 75.98
N PRO A 1076 -39.80 47.45 74.87
CA PRO A 1076 -40.95 47.26 73.97
C PRO A 1076 -40.67 47.31 72.43
N ASN A 1077 -41.71 46.95 71.68
CA ASN A 1077 -41.93 46.88 70.21
C ASN A 1077 -41.91 48.27 69.49
N PRO A 1078 -42.08 48.45 68.14
CA PRO A 1078 -42.92 47.64 67.23
C PRO A 1078 -42.44 47.39 65.77
N GLY A 1079 -42.96 46.31 65.14
CA GLY A 1079 -43.15 46.22 63.68
C GLY A 1079 -42.70 44.90 63.04
N GLY A 1080 -43.67 44.01 62.73
CA GLY A 1080 -43.45 42.70 62.11
C GLY A 1080 -43.06 42.75 60.62
N GLY A 1081 -42.75 41.65 59.95
CA GLY A 1081 -42.61 40.25 60.35
C GLY A 1081 -42.49 39.44 59.06
N TYR A 1082 -41.56 38.48 58.98
CA TYR A 1082 -41.60 37.34 58.05
C TYR A 1082 -40.73 36.22 58.62
N VAL A 1083 -41.19 35.00 58.33
CA VAL A 1083 -41.12 33.80 59.15
C VAL A 1083 -40.07 32.83 58.60
N LEU A 1084 -39.25 32.27 59.49
CA LEU A 1084 -38.86 30.84 59.59
C LEU A 1084 -37.58 30.76 60.41
N THR A 1085 -37.71 30.15 61.59
CA THR A 1085 -36.62 29.49 62.31
C THR A 1085 -36.76 28.00 62.16
N SER A 1086 -35.61 27.36 62.39
CA SER A 1086 -35.40 26.10 63.08
C SER A 1086 -35.75 24.78 62.37
N THR A 1087 -34.73 23.93 62.43
CA THR A 1087 -34.74 22.48 62.72
C THR A 1087 -35.19 21.50 61.64
N GLY A 1088 -34.46 20.39 61.58
CA GLY A 1088 -34.61 19.21 60.72
C GLY A 1088 -33.23 18.53 60.65
N GLU A 1089 -32.93 17.40 61.28
CA GLU A 1089 -33.72 16.19 61.49
C GLU A 1089 -34.20 15.57 60.17
N GLY A 1090 -33.93 14.27 60.02
CA GLY A 1090 -34.86 13.34 59.40
C GLY A 1090 -34.90 13.27 57.88
N GLY A 1091 -34.62 12.07 57.37
CA GLY A 1091 -34.89 11.74 55.97
C GLY A 1091 -34.55 10.31 55.57
N PHE A 1092 -34.95 9.30 56.34
CA PHE A 1092 -35.29 8.01 55.73
C PHE A 1092 -36.55 8.20 54.90
N ILE A 1093 -36.53 7.74 53.64
CA ILE A 1093 -37.52 6.84 53.01
C ILE A 1093 -37.21 6.79 51.51
N GLY A 1094 -37.09 5.55 51.01
CA GLY A 1094 -37.74 5.12 49.77
C GLY A 1094 -37.41 5.91 48.50
N VAL A 1095 -36.57 5.29 47.69
CA VAL A 1095 -36.70 5.31 46.23
C VAL A 1095 -38.17 5.06 45.86
N ARG A 1096 -38.88 6.14 45.57
CA ARG A 1096 -39.90 6.19 44.54
C ARG A 1096 -39.26 7.00 43.42
N GLU A 1097 -39.11 6.40 42.25
CA GLU A 1097 -38.73 7.10 41.03
C GLU A 1097 -39.75 8.22 40.79
N GLU A 1098 -39.34 9.46 41.03
CA GLU A 1098 -39.98 10.64 40.44
C GLU A 1098 -39.04 11.22 39.37
N PRO A 1099 -39.60 11.69 38.26
CA PRO A 1099 -38.84 12.03 37.06
C PRO A 1099 -37.93 13.21 37.35
N VAL A 1100 -36.64 13.06 37.04
CA VAL A 1100 -35.68 14.17 37.06
C VAL A 1100 -36.25 15.29 36.20
N ASP A 1101 -36.54 16.45 36.81
CA ASP A 1101 -36.97 17.64 36.09
C ASP A 1101 -35.78 18.21 35.30
N ILE A 1102 -35.60 17.67 34.10
CA ILE A 1102 -34.58 18.06 33.12
C ILE A 1102 -34.71 19.55 32.77
N SER A 1103 -35.90 20.17 32.94
CA SER A 1103 -36.13 21.57 32.61
C SER A 1103 -35.44 22.53 33.58
N SER A 1104 -35.43 22.21 34.87
CA SER A 1104 -34.73 22.98 35.91
C SER A 1104 -33.21 22.94 35.70
N LYS A 1105 -32.64 21.75 35.47
CA LYS A 1105 -31.20 21.60 35.14
C LYS A 1105 -30.80 22.31 33.85
N ARG A 1106 -31.64 22.28 32.81
CA ARG A 1106 -31.39 23.00 31.55
C ARG A 1106 -31.34 24.52 31.75
N ASN A 1107 -32.25 25.07 32.55
CA ASN A 1107 -32.29 26.50 32.83
C ASN A 1107 -31.11 26.94 33.71
N GLU A 1108 -30.70 26.13 34.68
CA GLU A 1108 -29.50 26.40 35.49
C GLU A 1108 -28.23 26.39 34.62
N LEU A 1109 -28.09 25.40 33.74
CA LEU A 1109 -26.94 25.29 32.84
C LEU A 1109 -26.89 26.46 31.83
N ALA A 1110 -28.04 26.83 31.26
CA ALA A 1110 -28.15 27.97 30.34
C ALA A 1110 -27.83 29.31 31.02
N GLY A 1111 -28.18 29.45 32.31
CA GLY A 1111 -27.80 30.60 33.13
C GLY A 1111 -26.29 30.67 33.36
N LYS A 1112 -25.65 29.54 33.70
CA LYS A 1112 -24.21 29.46 33.92
C LYS A 1112 -23.42 29.73 32.64
N ILE A 1113 -23.81 29.18 31.50
CA ILE A 1113 -23.15 29.41 30.20
C ILE A 1113 -23.14 30.91 29.82
N LYS A 1114 -24.20 31.66 30.13
CA LYS A 1114 -24.25 33.11 29.87
C LYS A 1114 -23.25 33.95 30.69
N MET A 1115 -22.73 33.40 31.78
CA MET A 1115 -21.78 34.09 32.67
C MET A 1115 -20.32 33.66 32.46
N ILE A 1116 -20.06 32.67 31.59
CA ILE A 1116 -18.70 32.19 31.32
C ILE A 1116 -18.09 32.99 30.16
N PRO A 1117 -16.87 33.54 30.30
CA PRO A 1117 -16.14 34.18 29.21
C PRO A 1117 -15.84 33.20 28.05
N SER A 1118 -15.88 33.69 26.81
CA SER A 1118 -15.75 32.85 25.59
C SER A 1118 -14.49 31.97 25.52
N ASN A 1119 -13.42 32.35 26.22
CA ASN A 1119 -12.17 31.58 26.26
C ASN A 1119 -12.23 30.40 27.24
N GLU A 1120 -12.91 30.54 28.38
CA GLU A 1120 -13.07 29.45 29.36
C GLU A 1120 -14.01 28.35 28.83
N ILE A 1121 -14.99 28.70 27.99
CA ILE A 1121 -15.86 27.71 27.32
C ILE A 1121 -15.03 26.78 26.42
N LYS A 1122 -13.98 27.29 25.75
CA LYS A 1122 -13.11 26.45 24.91
C LYS A 1122 -12.29 25.46 25.73
N GLU A 1123 -11.80 25.87 26.91
CA GLU A 1123 -11.07 24.98 27.80
C GLU A 1123 -11.98 23.88 28.36
N ILE A 1124 -13.19 24.23 28.79
CA ILE A 1124 -14.17 23.25 29.28
C ILE A 1124 -14.57 22.25 28.19
N ILE A 1125 -14.82 22.72 26.96
CA ILE A 1125 -15.12 21.82 25.83
C ILE A 1125 -13.92 20.93 25.52
N SER A 1126 -12.69 21.45 25.59
CA SER A 1126 -11.47 20.65 25.37
C SER A 1126 -11.33 19.55 26.43
N GLU A 1127 -11.63 19.87 27.69
CA GLU A 1127 -11.58 18.89 28.79
C GLU A 1127 -12.67 17.82 28.68
N ILE A 1128 -13.85 18.18 28.15
CA ILE A 1128 -14.93 17.23 27.84
C ILE A 1128 -14.53 16.32 26.67
N ILE A 1129 -13.86 16.86 25.64
CA ILE A 1129 -13.37 16.07 24.51
C ILE A 1129 -12.36 15.00 24.98
N GLU A 1130 -11.52 15.32 25.95
CA GLU A 1130 -10.51 14.40 26.47
C GLU A 1130 -11.08 13.32 27.39
N LYS A 1131 -12.24 13.56 28.04
CA LYS A 1131 -12.75 12.70 29.13
C LYS A 1131 -14.01 11.89 28.79
N GLU A 1132 -14.80 12.28 27.79
CA GLU A 1132 -16.14 11.72 27.58
C GLU A 1132 -16.27 10.72 26.40
N ASN A 1133 -17.35 9.92 26.45
CA ASN A 1133 -17.63 8.85 25.49
C ASN A 1133 -18.26 9.35 24.18
N GLY A 1134 -18.19 8.54 23.11
CA GLY A 1134 -18.49 8.93 21.72
C GLY A 1134 -19.81 9.67 21.46
N PHE A 1135 -20.88 9.40 22.22
CA PHE A 1135 -22.16 10.10 22.06
C PHE A 1135 -22.08 11.61 22.36
N ILE A 1136 -21.29 12.02 23.36
CA ILE A 1136 -21.14 13.44 23.71
C ILE A 1136 -20.28 14.17 22.66
N LEU A 1137 -19.27 13.49 22.12
CA LEU A 1137 -18.43 14.01 21.04
C LEU A 1137 -19.24 14.23 19.75
N ASP A 1138 -20.12 13.30 19.40
CA ASP A 1138 -21.00 13.40 18.22
C ASP A 1138 -22.00 14.57 18.33
N VAL A 1139 -22.47 14.88 19.54
CA VAL A 1139 -23.33 16.04 19.79
C VAL A 1139 -22.53 17.34 19.66
N LEU A 1140 -21.31 17.42 20.19
CA LEU A 1140 -20.46 18.60 20.06
C LEU A 1140 -20.10 18.89 18.59
N LEU A 1141 -19.78 17.86 17.81
CA LEU A 1141 -19.48 17.98 16.38
C LEU A 1141 -20.61 18.60 15.55
N LYS A 1142 -21.87 18.43 15.96
CA LYS A 1142 -23.03 19.06 15.27
C LYS A 1142 -23.11 20.57 15.42
N TYR A 1143 -22.45 21.15 16.42
CA TYR A 1143 -22.54 22.59 16.75
C TYR A 1143 -21.23 23.36 16.49
N VAL A 1144 -20.17 22.67 16.07
CA VAL A 1144 -18.90 23.26 15.64
C VAL A 1144 -18.86 23.21 14.10
N GLN A 1145 -19.53 24.15 13.44
CA GLN A 1145 -19.37 24.51 12.03
C GLN A 1145 -19.06 25.99 11.89
#